data_AF-A0A5B8UVG0-F1
#
_entry.id   AF-A0A5B8UVG0-F1
#
_cell.length_a   1.000
_cell.length_b   1.000
_cell.length_c   1.000
_cell.angle_alpha   90.00
_cell.angle_beta   90.00
_cell.angle_gamma   90.00
#
_symmetry.space_group_name_H-M   'P 1'
#
loop_
_entity.id
_entity.type
_entity.pdbx_description
1 polymer ?
#
loop_
_entity_poly.entity_id
_entity_poly.type
_entity_poly.pdbx_seq_one_letter_code
_entity_poly.pdbx_strand_id
1 'polypeptide(L)'
;MRLFLLAVLICISISVSASPNFNPGDLSVTWEVIKNDAPKPGQSLNAITITNNGKSSLPASGWKLYFNSARMVAQATPTGNAKIDFINGDLFSLTPTESFGELKPGKSVRIEFVDDDVVVNTVDGPEGFYLVWDDQPEKGYNLGAFTVKPFSPVYAGLVTPEIIYNQNKNITDIPEEQLTKVFPTPVSYRETGGYFTLNKDIAFGHSGDGQFVELHKELKSFLEPILGPKLVKGHDLFFLPKTDYETSIEIVFEPGHNDEGYELNIASNGIKIKATNPIGAFYGIQSLKTLIPPSAYAHPQKSIQIPCVEIKDEPRFAYRAFMLDVGRNFHPKEEVLRILDVMALYKLNTFHFHLTEDEGWRLEIPALPELTSFGAKRSHSLDSKNSLPASHGSGGDESNIRGSGYYTKADYIEILKYAQARHITVLPEIETPGHARAAVKAMLARYNRLMAEGKKEEAGRYLLSDPDDKSVYSSAQAWNDNVINVALPSTYNFIEMVVDGIQAIYKEAGVPLTTIHFGGDEVPRGVWERSPAVDAFKAAHPEIQNTNDLWYYYYGRVNEILKSKGLKIAGWEEMPLRRTKLDGNPVYLPNPDFAYQHWQAEVWNNTLGDGSEDLAYKLANGGYKVVLSPVTNFYLDMAHYKSFDEPGYYWGAFSDIDKQFSFIPYDYFKNSKVDRNGLPIDRKIFVGKQRLTDYGKTNIIGLQSALWGETIKSNERLEYMLLPRLLAFAERAWASDPDWATEKNEAKSDSLYQIAWVKFLNVIGKREMPRLNYLDGGFNFRIPKPGVVLQDGKYFANVQFPGLTIRYTTNGKQPDAKSPIYKDAVTNGGQGVKFRAFDNKGRGSNVTETANQ
;
A
#
# COMPACT_ATOMS: atom_id res chain seq x y z
N MET A 1 -40.69 -74.08 -36.59
CA MET A 1 -40.07 -73.14 -37.55
C MET A 1 -40.22 -71.73 -36.98
N ARG A 2 -39.16 -71.21 -36.34
CA ARG A 2 -38.48 -69.92 -36.64
C ARG A 2 -39.29 -68.67 -36.25
N LEU A 3 -38.96 -67.97 -35.16
CA LEU A 3 -37.81 -67.07 -34.90
C LEU A 3 -38.15 -65.60 -35.26
N PHE A 4 -38.33 -64.74 -34.25
CA PHE A 4 -37.45 -63.61 -33.89
C PHE A 4 -38.20 -62.58 -33.05
N LEU A 5 -37.84 -62.47 -31.76
CA LEU A 5 -38.10 -61.32 -30.89
C LEU A 5 -36.77 -60.56 -30.79
N LEU A 6 -36.74 -59.33 -31.29
CA LEU A 6 -35.60 -58.42 -31.11
C LEU A 6 -35.96 -57.44 -29.99
N ALA A 7 -35.39 -57.64 -28.80
CA ALA A 7 -35.43 -56.67 -27.72
C ALA A 7 -34.24 -55.71 -27.88
N VAL A 8 -34.53 -54.43 -28.14
CA VAL A 8 -33.53 -53.35 -28.09
C VAL A 8 -33.50 -52.84 -26.66
N LEU A 9 -32.50 -53.26 -25.89
CA LEU A 9 -32.13 -52.61 -24.62
C LEU A 9 -31.33 -51.34 -24.95
N ILE A 10 -31.93 -50.18 -24.71
CA ILE A 10 -31.20 -48.91 -24.66
C ILE A 10 -30.56 -48.83 -23.26
N CYS A 11 -29.31 -49.26 -23.15
CA CYS A 11 -28.47 -48.95 -22.00
C CYS A 11 -28.08 -47.47 -22.07
N ILE A 12 -28.78 -46.61 -21.34
CA ILE A 12 -28.26 -45.28 -20.98
C ILE A 12 -27.24 -45.53 -19.86
N SER A 13 -25.98 -45.72 -20.23
CA SER A 13 -24.86 -45.66 -19.30
C SER A 13 -24.66 -44.20 -18.88
N ILE A 14 -25.30 -43.81 -17.77
CA ILE A 14 -24.84 -42.65 -17.00
C ILE A 14 -23.55 -43.10 -16.32
N SER A 15 -22.43 -42.93 -17.03
CA SER A 15 -21.11 -42.99 -16.41
C SER A 15 -21.02 -41.79 -15.46
N VAL A 16 -21.32 -42.03 -14.19
CA VAL A 16 -20.81 -41.18 -13.11
C VAL A 16 -19.30 -41.36 -13.16
N SER A 17 -18.62 -40.52 -13.93
CA SER A 17 -17.16 -40.43 -13.90
C SER A 17 -16.81 -40.05 -12.47
N ALA A 18 -16.31 -41.01 -11.69
CA ALA A 18 -15.64 -40.67 -10.45
C ALA A 18 -14.54 -39.68 -10.80
N SER A 19 -14.44 -38.59 -10.03
CA SER A 19 -13.34 -37.64 -10.18
C SER A 19 -12.02 -38.42 -10.26
N PRO A 20 -11.14 -38.12 -11.23
CA PRO A 20 -9.92 -38.90 -11.41
C PRO A 20 -9.18 -38.99 -10.09
N ASN A 21 -8.50 -40.11 -9.82
CA ASN A 21 -7.62 -40.28 -8.66
C ASN A 21 -6.33 -39.43 -8.79
N PHE A 22 -6.49 -38.17 -9.19
CA PHE A 22 -5.48 -37.17 -9.49
C PHE A 22 -5.59 -36.04 -8.47
N ASN A 23 -4.47 -35.69 -7.84
CA ASN A 23 -4.39 -34.60 -6.88
C ASN A 23 -3.95 -33.31 -7.61
N PRO A 24 -4.79 -32.26 -7.71
CA PRO A 24 -4.40 -31.00 -8.35
C PRO A 24 -3.16 -30.35 -7.73
N GLY A 25 -2.89 -30.58 -6.44
CA GLY A 25 -1.68 -30.11 -5.76
C GLY A 25 -0.37 -30.71 -6.30
N ASP A 26 -0.44 -31.79 -7.09
CA ASP A 26 0.72 -32.38 -7.76
C ASP A 26 1.14 -31.61 -9.03
N LEU A 27 0.30 -30.69 -9.52
CA LEU A 27 0.64 -29.81 -10.64
C LEU A 27 1.51 -28.64 -10.18
N SER A 28 2.53 -28.32 -10.96
CA SER A 28 3.23 -27.04 -10.88
C SER A 28 3.09 -26.27 -12.18
N VAL A 29 3.12 -24.93 -12.08
CA VAL A 29 3.03 -24.02 -13.22
C VAL A 29 4.28 -23.15 -13.25
N THR A 30 4.89 -23.06 -14.43
CA THR A 30 5.99 -22.10 -14.69
C THR A 30 5.53 -21.08 -15.71
N TRP A 31 5.60 -19.80 -15.38
CA TRP A 31 5.39 -18.71 -16.33
C TRP A 31 6.73 -18.19 -16.84
N GLU A 32 6.77 -17.88 -18.13
CA GLU A 32 7.91 -17.23 -18.78
C GLU A 32 7.44 -16.17 -19.78
N VAL A 33 8.15 -15.06 -19.80
CA VAL A 33 8.06 -14.07 -20.88
C VAL A 33 8.94 -14.57 -22.02
N ILE A 34 8.34 -14.86 -23.18
CA ILE A 34 9.11 -15.25 -24.37
C ILE A 34 9.70 -13.99 -24.99
N LYS A 35 8.87 -12.97 -25.21
CA LYS A 35 9.28 -11.74 -25.88
C LYS A 35 8.25 -10.61 -25.69
N ASN A 36 8.73 -9.41 -25.36
CA ASN A 36 7.94 -8.18 -25.48
C ASN A 36 7.96 -7.65 -26.92
N ASP A 37 6.95 -6.84 -27.25
CA ASP A 37 6.68 -6.32 -28.60
C ASP A 37 6.50 -7.47 -29.62
N ALA A 38 5.78 -8.51 -29.19
CA ALA A 38 5.45 -9.66 -30.01
C ALA A 38 4.01 -10.13 -29.71
N PRO A 39 3.20 -10.43 -30.74
CA PRO A 39 3.51 -10.36 -32.18
C PRO A 39 3.52 -8.92 -32.73
N LYS A 40 3.06 -7.92 -31.96
CA LYS A 40 3.01 -6.51 -32.34
C LYS A 40 3.64 -5.63 -31.25
N PRO A 41 4.07 -4.40 -31.58
CA PRO A 41 4.49 -3.42 -30.57
C PRO A 41 3.40 -3.20 -29.52
N GLY A 42 3.81 -3.09 -28.25
CA GLY A 42 2.88 -2.92 -27.13
C GLY A 42 2.17 -4.20 -26.68
N GLN A 43 2.60 -5.38 -27.13
CA GLN A 43 2.08 -6.68 -26.66
C GLN A 43 3.23 -7.53 -26.11
N SER A 44 2.92 -8.59 -25.38
CA SER A 44 3.92 -9.58 -24.96
C SER A 44 3.49 -11.00 -25.30
N LEU A 45 4.43 -11.78 -25.81
CA LEU A 45 4.28 -13.22 -26.02
C LEU A 45 4.81 -13.93 -24.77
N ASN A 46 3.93 -14.70 -24.14
CA ASN A 46 4.16 -15.38 -22.88
C ASN A 46 3.93 -16.88 -23.03
N ALA A 47 4.47 -17.67 -22.09
CA ALA A 47 4.12 -19.07 -21.97
C ALA A 47 3.91 -19.50 -20.52
N ILE A 48 2.96 -20.40 -20.34
CA ILE A 48 2.81 -21.22 -19.14
C ILE A 48 3.17 -22.66 -19.47
N THR A 49 3.94 -23.28 -18.57
CA THR A 49 4.29 -24.70 -18.63
C THR A 49 3.70 -25.39 -17.41
N ILE A 50 2.72 -26.27 -17.64
CA ILE A 50 2.08 -27.08 -16.60
C ILE A 50 2.83 -28.40 -16.51
N THR A 51 3.31 -28.76 -15.32
CA THR A 51 4.06 -29.99 -15.07
C THR A 51 3.34 -30.86 -14.06
N ASN A 52 3.19 -32.14 -14.37
CA ASN A 52 2.65 -33.13 -13.44
C ASN A 52 3.79 -33.76 -12.64
N ASN A 53 3.90 -33.41 -11.35
CA ASN A 53 4.91 -33.95 -10.43
C ASN A 53 4.40 -35.17 -9.64
N GLY A 54 3.16 -35.58 -9.89
CA GLY A 54 2.47 -36.64 -9.18
C GLY A 54 2.75 -38.04 -9.73
N LYS A 55 1.94 -38.99 -9.29
CA LYS A 55 2.01 -40.41 -9.71
C LYS A 55 0.87 -40.83 -10.65
N SER A 56 -0.20 -40.04 -10.70
CA SER A 56 -1.36 -40.26 -11.57
C SER A 56 -1.29 -39.33 -12.78
N SER A 57 -1.85 -39.72 -13.91
CA SER A 57 -2.01 -38.83 -15.06
C SER A 57 -3.13 -37.81 -14.84
N LEU A 58 -2.93 -36.57 -15.29
CA LEU A 58 -4.04 -35.63 -15.47
C LEU A 58 -4.73 -35.97 -16.81
N PRO A 59 -6.05 -36.18 -16.83
CA PRO A 59 -6.77 -36.54 -18.05
C PRO A 59 -6.73 -35.40 -19.09
N ALA A 60 -6.96 -35.76 -20.35
CA ALA A 60 -6.95 -34.84 -21.49
C ALA A 60 -8.03 -33.74 -21.43
N SER A 61 -9.13 -33.99 -20.72
CA SER A 61 -10.29 -33.11 -20.59
C SER A 61 -11.05 -33.39 -19.27
N GLY A 62 -12.16 -32.69 -19.02
CA GLY A 62 -12.96 -32.83 -17.80
C GLY A 62 -12.59 -31.85 -16.69
N TRP A 63 -11.78 -30.83 -16.99
CA TRP A 63 -11.31 -29.84 -16.04
C TRP A 63 -11.01 -28.50 -16.72
N LYS A 64 -10.96 -27.44 -15.91
CA LYS A 64 -10.43 -26.12 -16.28
C LYS A 64 -9.43 -25.66 -15.24
N LEU A 65 -8.42 -24.92 -15.69
CA LEU A 65 -7.59 -24.11 -14.79
C LEU A 65 -8.14 -22.70 -14.75
N TYR A 66 -8.03 -22.04 -13.61
CA TYR A 66 -8.33 -20.63 -13.45
C TYR A 66 -7.11 -19.94 -12.86
N PHE A 67 -6.94 -18.67 -13.19
CA PHE A 67 -5.84 -17.84 -12.71
C PHE A 67 -6.24 -16.37 -12.77
N ASN A 68 -5.54 -15.54 -12.01
CA ASN A 68 -5.70 -14.10 -12.05
C ASN A 68 -4.60 -13.46 -12.90
N SER A 69 -4.91 -12.34 -13.56
CA SER A 69 -3.96 -11.56 -14.34
C SER A 69 -4.38 -10.09 -14.37
N ALA A 70 -3.42 -9.20 -14.12
CA ALA A 70 -3.61 -7.76 -14.31
C ALA A 70 -3.62 -7.35 -15.80
N ARG A 71 -3.26 -8.27 -16.70
CA ARG A 71 -3.16 -8.07 -18.15
C ARG A 71 -4.26 -8.85 -18.87
N MET A 72 -4.78 -8.28 -19.96
CA MET A 72 -5.79 -8.96 -20.76
C MET A 72 -5.11 -9.89 -21.77
N VAL A 73 -5.57 -11.13 -21.80
CA VAL A 73 -5.11 -12.10 -22.79
C VAL A 73 -5.84 -11.85 -24.12
N ALA A 74 -5.07 -11.62 -25.18
CA ALA A 74 -5.62 -11.44 -26.53
C ALA A 74 -6.34 -12.70 -27.02
N GLN A 75 -7.57 -12.55 -27.50
CA GLN A 75 -8.41 -13.67 -27.94
C GLN A 75 -7.77 -14.47 -29.09
N ALA A 76 -7.97 -15.79 -29.07
CA ALA A 76 -7.51 -16.73 -30.10
C ALA A 76 -5.98 -16.77 -30.34
N THR A 77 -5.19 -16.22 -29.40
CA THR A 77 -3.73 -16.32 -29.40
C THR A 77 -3.14 -17.51 -28.65
N PRO A 78 -3.86 -18.21 -27.74
CA PRO A 78 -3.33 -19.42 -27.13
C PRO A 78 -2.92 -20.48 -28.16
N THR A 79 -1.88 -21.25 -27.87
CA THR A 79 -1.55 -22.45 -28.67
C THR A 79 -2.77 -23.37 -28.76
N GLY A 80 -2.98 -24.01 -29.92
CA GLY A 80 -4.20 -24.76 -30.22
C GLY A 80 -4.52 -25.96 -29.32
N ASN A 81 -3.71 -26.24 -28.30
CA ASN A 81 -3.98 -27.22 -27.25
C ASN A 81 -4.85 -26.66 -26.10
N ALA A 82 -5.00 -25.34 -25.93
CA ALA A 82 -5.85 -24.75 -24.90
C ALA A 82 -6.54 -23.47 -25.38
N LYS A 83 -7.61 -23.07 -24.69
CA LYS A 83 -8.29 -21.78 -24.85
C LYS A 83 -8.21 -21.01 -23.54
N ILE A 84 -7.97 -19.70 -23.62
CA ILE A 84 -8.03 -18.79 -22.47
C ILE A 84 -9.22 -17.84 -22.66
N ASP A 85 -10.07 -17.73 -21.63
CA ASP A 85 -11.25 -16.88 -21.61
C ASP A 85 -11.20 -15.92 -20.41
N PHE A 86 -11.45 -14.64 -20.67
CA PHE A 86 -11.72 -13.63 -19.64
C PHE A 86 -13.08 -13.88 -18.99
N ILE A 87 -13.16 -13.78 -17.67
CA ILE A 87 -14.40 -13.98 -16.91
C ILE A 87 -14.96 -12.63 -16.44
N ASN A 88 -14.30 -11.99 -15.49
CA ASN A 88 -14.65 -10.68 -14.92
C ASN A 88 -13.50 -10.22 -14.00
N GLY A 89 -13.32 -8.91 -13.81
CA GLY A 89 -12.26 -8.39 -12.94
C GLY A 89 -10.87 -8.78 -13.46
N ASP A 90 -10.11 -9.52 -12.65
CA ASP A 90 -8.80 -10.07 -13.03
C ASP A 90 -8.83 -11.59 -13.30
N LEU A 91 -10.00 -12.24 -13.30
CA LEU A 91 -10.12 -13.70 -13.40
C LEU A 91 -10.21 -14.22 -14.84
N PHE A 92 -9.38 -15.21 -15.14
CA PHE A 92 -9.34 -15.94 -16.41
C PHE A 92 -9.54 -17.43 -16.19
N SER A 93 -10.01 -18.11 -17.24
CA SER A 93 -10.03 -19.57 -17.32
C SER A 93 -9.18 -20.07 -18.47
N LEU A 94 -8.59 -21.24 -18.30
CA LEU A 94 -7.87 -22.01 -19.29
C LEU A 94 -8.56 -23.36 -19.44
N THR A 95 -9.09 -23.61 -20.63
CA THR A 95 -9.82 -24.84 -20.97
C THR A 95 -8.98 -25.68 -21.96
N PRO A 96 -8.71 -26.95 -21.68
CA PRO A 96 -8.05 -27.85 -22.64
C PRO A 96 -8.93 -28.05 -23.87
N THR A 97 -8.32 -28.08 -25.06
CA THR A 97 -9.01 -28.40 -26.32
C THR A 97 -8.89 -29.89 -26.64
N GLU A 98 -9.49 -30.35 -27.75
CA GLU A 98 -9.29 -31.71 -28.27
C GLU A 98 -7.82 -32.05 -28.58
N SER A 99 -6.97 -31.04 -28.80
CA SER A 99 -5.53 -31.22 -29.02
C SER A 99 -4.73 -31.35 -27.72
N PHE A 100 -5.36 -31.17 -26.55
CA PHE A 100 -4.73 -31.40 -25.26
C PHE A 100 -4.68 -32.91 -24.98
N GLY A 101 -3.48 -33.48 -24.91
CA GLY A 101 -3.30 -34.89 -24.55
C GLY A 101 -3.30 -35.12 -23.04
N GLU A 102 -3.44 -36.39 -22.63
CA GLU A 102 -3.21 -36.80 -21.23
C GLU A 102 -1.81 -36.36 -20.76
N LEU A 103 -1.73 -35.68 -19.61
CA LEU A 103 -0.47 -35.23 -19.01
C LEU A 103 0.04 -36.27 -18.01
N LYS A 104 0.89 -37.16 -18.49
CA LYS A 104 1.49 -38.27 -17.71
C LYS A 104 2.42 -37.78 -16.59
N PRO A 105 2.65 -38.59 -15.54
CA PRO A 105 3.64 -38.30 -14.50
C PRO A 105 5.01 -37.89 -15.05
N GLY A 106 5.58 -36.82 -14.49
CA GLY A 106 6.87 -36.25 -14.88
C GLY A 106 6.90 -35.59 -16.26
N LYS A 107 5.74 -35.38 -16.90
CA LYS A 107 5.63 -34.67 -18.18
C LYS A 107 5.11 -33.25 -17.97
N SER A 108 5.41 -32.41 -18.96
CA SER A 108 4.97 -31.03 -19.01
C SER A 108 4.28 -30.73 -20.33
N VAL A 109 3.33 -29.81 -20.30
CA VAL A 109 2.70 -29.22 -21.48
C VAL A 109 2.92 -27.72 -21.45
N ARG A 110 3.20 -27.16 -22.62
CA ARG A 110 3.46 -25.75 -22.82
C ARG A 110 2.27 -25.11 -23.55
N ILE A 111 1.88 -23.93 -23.11
CA ILE A 111 0.82 -23.13 -23.70
C ILE A 111 1.37 -21.71 -23.85
N GLU A 112 1.46 -21.23 -25.09
CA GLU A 112 1.86 -19.85 -25.37
C GLU A 112 0.62 -19.00 -25.60
N PHE A 113 0.65 -17.74 -25.18
CA PHE A 113 -0.46 -16.79 -25.32
C PHE A 113 0.10 -15.37 -25.41
N VAL A 114 -0.74 -14.43 -25.85
CA VAL A 114 -0.34 -13.03 -26.02
C VAL A 114 -1.13 -12.17 -25.04
N ASP A 115 -0.43 -11.33 -24.29
CA ASP A 115 -1.05 -10.28 -23.48
C ASP A 115 -1.11 -8.96 -24.26
N ASP A 116 -2.07 -8.12 -23.90
CA ASP A 116 -2.36 -6.84 -24.53
C ASP A 116 -1.40 -5.70 -24.18
N ASP A 117 -0.43 -5.95 -23.30
CA ASP A 117 0.63 -5.02 -22.90
C ASP A 117 2.01 -5.72 -22.85
N VAL A 118 3.06 -4.92 -22.77
CA VAL A 118 4.43 -5.40 -22.50
C VAL A 118 4.58 -5.79 -21.03
N VAL A 119 5.37 -6.83 -20.78
CA VAL A 119 5.75 -7.20 -19.41
C VAL A 119 6.92 -6.34 -18.96
N VAL A 120 6.71 -5.49 -17.97
CA VAL A 120 7.76 -4.69 -17.34
C VAL A 120 8.41 -5.46 -16.21
N ASN A 121 7.61 -6.08 -15.34
CA ASN A 121 8.07 -6.82 -14.17
C ASN A 121 7.16 -8.01 -13.84
N THR A 122 7.46 -8.70 -12.74
CA THR A 122 6.75 -9.93 -12.37
C THR A 122 5.27 -9.75 -12.05
N VAL A 123 4.78 -8.53 -11.78
CA VAL A 123 3.35 -8.32 -11.42
C VAL A 123 2.42 -8.33 -12.64
N ASP A 124 2.99 -8.29 -13.85
CA ASP A 124 2.23 -8.44 -15.10
C ASP A 124 1.91 -9.91 -15.43
N GLY A 125 2.52 -10.85 -14.70
CA GLY A 125 2.33 -12.27 -14.94
C GLY A 125 1.04 -12.82 -14.34
N PRO A 126 0.58 -13.99 -14.82
CA PRO A 126 -0.55 -14.68 -14.24
C PRO A 126 -0.22 -15.25 -12.86
N GLU A 127 -1.22 -15.47 -12.02
CA GLU A 127 -1.04 -15.90 -10.65
C GLU A 127 -2.23 -16.66 -10.05
N GLY A 128 -2.00 -17.28 -8.89
CA GLY A 128 -3.03 -17.98 -8.11
C GLY A 128 -3.76 -19.10 -8.83
N PHE A 129 -3.03 -19.90 -9.63
CA PHE A 129 -3.62 -20.99 -10.39
C PHE A 129 -4.37 -22.00 -9.50
N TYR A 130 -5.57 -22.39 -9.92
CA TYR A 130 -6.35 -23.46 -9.31
C TYR A 130 -7.13 -24.26 -10.37
N LEU A 131 -7.46 -25.51 -10.07
CA LEU A 131 -8.20 -26.42 -10.95
C LEU A 131 -9.66 -26.56 -10.50
N VAL A 132 -10.58 -26.65 -11.45
CA VAL A 132 -11.97 -27.02 -11.23
C VAL A 132 -12.30 -28.20 -12.13
N TRP A 133 -12.94 -29.22 -11.57
CA TRP A 133 -13.41 -30.37 -12.34
C TRP A 133 -14.81 -30.08 -12.91
N ASP A 134 -15.08 -30.54 -14.13
CA ASP A 134 -16.39 -30.32 -14.76
C ASP A 134 -17.53 -31.04 -14.01
N ASP A 135 -17.23 -32.12 -13.28
CA ASP A 135 -18.17 -32.85 -12.42
C ASP A 135 -18.36 -32.21 -11.03
N GLN A 136 -17.53 -31.21 -10.69
CA GLN A 136 -17.57 -30.45 -9.44
C GLN A 136 -17.36 -28.96 -9.69
N PRO A 137 -18.25 -28.31 -10.47
CA PRO A 137 -18.03 -26.97 -10.99
C PRO A 137 -17.97 -25.87 -9.92
N GLU A 138 -18.47 -26.13 -8.72
CA GLU A 138 -18.49 -25.18 -7.60
C GLU A 138 -17.24 -25.24 -6.72
N LYS A 139 -16.26 -26.10 -7.03
CA LYS A 139 -15.12 -26.35 -6.15
C LYS A 139 -13.78 -26.12 -6.85
N GLY A 140 -13.06 -25.11 -6.37
CA GLY A 140 -11.67 -24.86 -6.74
C GLY A 140 -10.69 -25.71 -5.93
N TYR A 141 -9.65 -26.18 -6.59
CA TYR A 141 -8.55 -26.95 -6.02
C TYR A 141 -7.23 -26.23 -6.30
N ASN A 142 -6.60 -25.68 -5.26
CA ASN A 142 -5.32 -25.00 -5.40
C ASN A 142 -4.23 -25.95 -5.95
N LEU A 143 -3.38 -25.43 -6.82
CA LEU A 143 -2.24 -26.17 -7.38
C LEU A 143 -1.05 -26.17 -6.43
N GLY A 144 0.00 -26.90 -6.82
CA GLY A 144 1.31 -26.83 -6.18
C GLY A 144 2.09 -25.57 -6.55
N ALA A 145 3.40 -25.72 -6.77
CA ALA A 145 4.29 -24.57 -6.95
C ALA A 145 4.00 -23.75 -8.23
N PHE A 146 4.05 -22.43 -8.09
CA PHE A 146 4.14 -21.48 -9.20
C PHE A 146 5.56 -20.91 -9.28
N THR A 147 6.13 -20.79 -10.47
CA THR A 147 7.49 -20.29 -10.69
C THR A 147 7.51 -19.28 -11.84
N VAL A 148 8.16 -18.14 -11.63
CA VAL A 148 8.43 -17.16 -12.68
C VAL A 148 9.85 -17.35 -13.18
N LYS A 149 10.03 -17.54 -14.49
CA LYS A 149 11.38 -17.56 -15.09
C LYS A 149 11.96 -16.14 -15.14
N PRO A 150 13.25 -15.95 -14.84
CA PRO A 150 13.92 -14.68 -15.05
C PRO A 150 13.79 -14.22 -16.51
N PHE A 151 13.56 -12.92 -16.69
CA PHE A 151 13.52 -12.28 -17.99
C PHE A 151 14.46 -11.07 -17.99
N SER A 152 15.16 -10.88 -19.10
CA SER A 152 16.07 -9.75 -19.32
C SER A 152 15.44 -8.81 -20.35
N PRO A 153 14.56 -7.89 -19.92
CA PRO A 153 13.86 -7.02 -20.84
C PRO A 153 14.80 -6.00 -21.49
N VAL A 154 14.37 -5.48 -22.64
CA VAL A 154 14.93 -4.27 -23.26
C VAL A 154 13.78 -3.33 -23.55
N TYR A 155 13.60 -2.32 -22.70
CA TYR A 155 12.59 -1.28 -22.88
C TYR A 155 13.14 0.10 -22.48
N ALA A 156 12.51 1.17 -22.98
CA ALA A 156 12.84 2.53 -22.59
C ALA A 156 12.62 2.72 -21.08
N GLY A 157 13.56 3.41 -20.43
CA GLY A 157 13.53 3.66 -18.98
C GLY A 157 14.07 2.52 -18.11
N LEU A 158 14.54 1.40 -18.69
CA LEU A 158 15.16 0.30 -17.93
C LEU A 158 16.32 0.82 -17.07
N VAL A 159 16.25 0.57 -15.76
CA VAL A 159 17.32 0.93 -14.82
C VAL A 159 18.30 -0.23 -14.70
N THR A 160 19.47 -0.05 -15.32
CA THR A 160 20.57 -1.03 -15.29
C THR A 160 21.46 -0.84 -14.05
N PRO A 161 22.30 -1.83 -13.69
CA PRO A 161 23.30 -1.66 -12.63
C PRO A 161 24.21 -0.44 -12.79
N GLU A 162 24.52 -0.06 -14.03
CA GLU A 162 25.33 1.13 -14.33
C GLU A 162 24.57 2.44 -14.05
N ILE A 163 23.26 2.48 -14.32
CA ILE A 163 22.41 3.62 -13.96
C ILE A 163 22.36 3.76 -12.44
N ILE A 164 22.17 2.65 -11.71
CA ILE A 164 22.20 2.64 -10.24
C ILE A 164 23.57 3.14 -9.73
N TYR A 165 24.68 2.69 -10.35
CA TYR A 165 26.01 3.18 -10.00
C TYR A 165 26.11 4.69 -10.17
N ASN A 166 25.61 5.23 -11.28
CA ASN A 166 25.64 6.66 -11.56
C ASN A 166 24.73 7.49 -10.65
N GLN A 167 23.60 6.96 -10.21
CA GLN A 167 22.74 7.59 -9.20
C GLN A 167 23.45 7.67 -7.84
N ASN A 168 24.19 6.62 -7.49
CA ASN A 168 24.86 6.52 -6.19
C ASN A 168 26.23 7.19 -6.13
N LYS A 169 26.86 7.54 -7.26
CA LYS A 169 28.27 7.97 -7.32
C LYS A 169 28.63 9.19 -6.47
N ASN A 170 27.65 10.05 -6.20
CA ASN A 170 27.80 11.27 -5.42
C ASN A 170 27.43 11.09 -3.93
N ILE A 171 27.13 9.86 -3.51
CA ILE A 171 26.83 9.54 -2.11
C ILE A 171 28.15 9.32 -1.38
N THR A 172 28.49 10.25 -0.49
CA THR A 172 29.66 10.14 0.36
C THR A 172 29.31 9.47 1.69
N ASP A 173 30.20 8.63 2.18
CA ASP A 173 30.10 8.04 3.51
C ASP A 173 30.43 9.09 4.58
N ILE A 174 29.44 9.51 5.37
CA ILE A 174 29.60 10.53 6.44
C ILE A 174 29.74 9.81 7.78
N PRO A 175 30.80 10.04 8.57
CA PRO A 175 30.96 9.41 9.89
C PRO A 175 29.73 9.61 10.78
N GLU A 176 29.31 8.58 11.51
CA GLU A 176 28.05 8.59 12.27
C GLU A 176 28.02 9.71 13.32
N GLU A 177 29.18 10.03 13.91
CA GLU A 177 29.36 11.13 14.85
C GLU A 177 29.06 12.51 14.26
N GLN A 178 29.05 12.67 12.93
CA GLN A 178 28.70 13.92 12.25
C GLN A 178 27.23 14.00 11.81
N LEU A 179 26.47 12.91 11.95
CA LEU A 179 25.07 12.86 11.58
C LEU A 179 24.17 13.41 12.68
N THR A 180 23.00 13.94 12.34
CA THR A 180 21.94 14.20 13.32
C THR A 180 21.46 12.86 13.88
N LYS A 181 21.34 12.75 15.21
CA LYS A 181 20.99 11.49 15.87
C LYS A 181 19.49 11.28 16.04
N VAL A 182 18.68 12.31 15.77
CA VAL A 182 17.21 12.28 15.85
C VAL A 182 16.61 12.25 14.45
N PHE A 183 15.50 11.53 14.31
CA PHE A 183 14.74 11.41 13.07
C PHE A 183 13.22 11.41 13.35
N PRO A 184 12.36 12.02 12.50
CA PRO A 184 12.67 12.98 11.43
C PRO A 184 13.51 14.18 11.90
N THR A 185 14.08 14.94 10.96
CA THR A 185 14.92 16.11 11.25
C THR A 185 14.14 17.14 12.07
N PRO A 186 14.62 17.51 13.28
CA PRO A 186 13.92 18.47 14.11
C PRO A 186 14.16 19.91 13.63
N VAL A 187 13.30 20.85 14.04
CA VAL A 187 13.46 22.29 13.77
C VAL A 187 14.83 22.82 14.24
N SER A 188 15.28 22.39 15.42
CA SER A 188 16.61 22.72 15.96
C SER A 188 17.24 21.51 16.64
N TYR A 189 18.52 21.26 16.37
CA TYR A 189 19.34 20.23 16.99
C TYR A 189 20.74 20.78 17.30
N ARG A 190 21.18 20.65 18.56
CA ARG A 190 22.53 21.05 18.98
C ARG A 190 23.10 20.05 19.97
N GLU A 191 24.25 19.47 19.65
CA GLU A 191 25.06 18.73 20.63
C GLU A 191 25.82 19.71 21.53
N THR A 192 25.67 19.56 22.85
CA THR A 192 26.30 20.43 23.85
C THR A 192 27.62 19.88 24.38
N GLY A 193 28.05 18.72 23.87
CA GLY A 193 29.24 18.01 24.32
C GLY A 193 29.00 17.16 25.57
N GLY A 194 29.71 16.03 25.65
CA GLY A 194 29.55 15.04 26.71
C GLY A 194 28.43 14.02 26.44
N TYR A 195 28.24 13.13 27.41
CA TYR A 195 27.27 12.04 27.31
C TYR A 195 26.46 11.91 28.59
N PHE A 196 25.21 11.50 28.43
CA PHE A 196 24.35 10.96 29.46
C PHE A 196 24.44 9.44 29.46
N THR A 197 24.61 8.84 30.64
CA THR A 197 24.62 7.38 30.82
C THR A 197 23.23 6.91 31.24
N LEU A 198 22.50 6.33 30.29
CA LEU A 198 21.21 5.70 30.57
C LEU A 198 21.43 4.27 31.10
N ASN A 199 20.89 3.95 32.28
CA ASN A 199 20.99 2.64 32.90
C ASN A 199 19.69 2.29 33.66
N LYS A 200 19.61 1.07 34.22
CA LYS A 200 18.40 0.58 34.91
C LYS A 200 18.01 1.33 36.20
N ASP A 201 18.95 2.08 36.78
CA ASP A 201 18.76 2.79 38.04
C ASP A 201 18.24 4.24 37.82
N ILE A 202 17.90 4.58 36.57
CA ILE A 202 17.34 5.88 36.18
C ILE A 202 16.01 6.17 36.88
N ALA A 203 15.87 7.38 37.44
CA ALA A 203 14.62 7.86 38.02
C ALA A 203 13.71 8.47 36.94
N PHE A 204 12.40 8.41 37.16
CA PHE A 204 11.41 9.08 36.32
C PHE A 204 10.59 10.04 37.15
N GLY A 205 10.29 11.23 36.62
CA GLY A 205 9.32 12.14 37.22
C GLY A 205 8.65 13.06 36.20
N HIS A 206 7.55 13.68 36.60
CA HIS A 206 6.86 14.67 35.76
C HIS A 206 6.44 15.90 36.54
N SER A 207 6.06 16.96 35.81
CA SER A 207 5.33 18.10 36.35
C SER A 207 4.07 18.39 35.53
N GLY A 208 3.08 19.04 36.14
CA GLY A 208 1.74 19.23 35.59
C GLY A 208 0.72 18.29 36.25
N ASP A 209 -0.57 18.63 36.17
CA ASP A 209 -1.69 18.00 36.90
C ASP A 209 -2.00 16.56 36.39
N GLY A 210 -1.01 15.66 36.39
CA GLY A 210 -1.15 14.24 36.02
C GLY A 210 -1.24 13.95 34.51
N GLN A 211 -1.29 14.96 33.64
CA GLN A 211 -1.50 14.78 32.19
C GLN A 211 -0.41 13.98 31.45
N PHE A 212 0.76 13.76 32.08
CA PHE A 212 1.90 13.02 31.49
C PHE A 212 2.15 11.65 32.11
N VAL A 213 1.31 11.20 33.05
CA VAL A 213 1.52 9.92 33.78
C VAL A 213 1.61 8.72 32.83
N GLU A 214 0.73 8.65 31.82
CA GLU A 214 0.71 7.53 30.87
C GLU A 214 1.96 7.51 29.97
N LEU A 215 2.52 8.67 29.62
CA LEU A 215 3.75 8.77 28.81
C LEU A 215 4.96 8.18 29.53
N HIS A 216 5.01 8.25 30.87
CA HIS A 216 6.05 7.57 31.64
C HIS A 216 5.92 6.06 31.59
N LYS A 217 4.69 5.53 31.58
CA LYS A 217 4.48 4.08 31.45
C LYS A 217 4.96 3.61 30.08
N GLU A 218 4.60 4.33 29.02
CA GLU A 218 5.07 4.04 27.66
C GLU A 218 6.61 4.06 27.59
N LEU A 219 7.23 5.14 28.08
CA LEU A 219 8.69 5.26 28.05
C LEU A 219 9.37 4.13 28.83
N LYS A 220 8.85 3.75 30.01
CA LYS A 220 9.36 2.61 30.78
C LYS A 220 9.21 1.31 30.02
N SER A 221 8.03 1.05 29.44
CA SER A 221 7.77 -0.15 28.64
C SER A 221 8.71 -0.26 27.43
N PHE A 222 9.11 0.86 26.84
CA PHE A 222 10.13 0.90 25.80
C PHE A 222 11.56 0.64 26.34
N LEU A 223 11.90 1.20 27.51
CA LEU A 223 13.25 1.11 28.08
C LEU A 223 13.57 -0.26 28.71
N GLU A 224 12.57 -0.96 29.25
CA GLU A 224 12.75 -2.27 29.90
C GLU A 224 13.39 -3.34 29.00
N PRO A 225 12.94 -3.55 27.74
CA PRO A 225 13.58 -4.49 26.83
C PRO A 225 15.04 -4.15 26.48
N ILE A 226 15.43 -2.87 26.52
CA ILE A 226 16.79 -2.45 26.11
C ILE A 226 17.77 -2.27 27.29
N LEU A 227 17.28 -2.13 28.53
CA LEU A 227 18.12 -2.00 29.75
C LEU A 227 18.05 -3.22 30.69
N GLY A 228 17.07 -4.11 30.49
CA GLY A 228 16.81 -5.28 31.33
C GLY A 228 15.66 -5.08 32.35
N PRO A 229 15.12 -6.16 32.92
CA PRO A 229 13.96 -6.09 33.81
C PRO A 229 14.32 -5.40 35.13
N LYS A 230 13.42 -4.52 35.61
CA LYS A 230 13.49 -3.69 36.84
C LYS A 230 14.08 -2.29 36.64
N LEU A 231 13.31 -1.39 36.01
CA LEU A 231 13.53 0.06 36.12
C LEU A 231 12.99 0.54 37.49
N VAL A 232 13.88 1.09 38.32
CA VAL A 232 13.78 0.92 39.77
C VAL A 232 12.76 1.84 40.48
N LYS A 233 12.52 3.09 40.07
CA LYS A 233 11.59 3.98 40.80
C LYS A 233 11.01 5.09 39.92
N GLY A 234 9.75 4.95 39.51
CA GLY A 234 9.00 6.09 38.97
C GLY A 234 8.13 6.67 40.05
N HIS A 235 8.56 7.79 40.62
CA HIS A 235 7.79 8.52 41.61
C HIS A 235 7.49 9.91 41.07
N ASP A 236 6.37 10.48 41.49
CA ASP A 236 6.10 11.89 41.29
C ASP A 236 7.17 12.68 42.06
N LEU A 237 8.13 13.25 41.33
CA LEU A 237 9.22 14.06 41.90
C LEU A 237 8.73 15.33 42.63
N PHE A 238 7.42 15.60 42.62
CA PHE A 238 6.80 16.59 43.50
C PHE A 238 7.02 16.30 44.99
N PHE A 239 7.30 15.05 45.38
CA PHE A 239 7.41 14.64 46.79
C PHE A 239 8.74 13.99 47.20
N LEU A 240 9.74 13.92 46.32
CA LEU A 240 11.04 13.32 46.66
C LEU A 240 12.18 14.36 46.75
N PRO A 241 13.05 14.27 47.77
CA PRO A 241 14.27 15.08 47.82
C PRO A 241 15.17 14.77 46.62
N LYS A 242 15.71 15.81 45.97
CA LYS A 242 16.71 15.70 44.87
C LYS A 242 17.95 14.85 45.20
N THR A 243 18.15 14.48 46.47
CA THR A 243 19.35 13.79 46.98
C THR A 243 19.35 12.28 46.79
N ASP A 244 18.24 11.68 46.34
CA ASP A 244 18.10 10.21 46.32
C ASP A 244 18.44 9.55 44.96
N TYR A 245 18.78 10.34 43.93
CA TYR A 245 19.04 9.84 42.57
C TYR A 245 20.19 10.61 41.88
N GLU A 246 21.09 9.88 41.21
CA GLU A 246 22.19 10.49 40.45
C GLU A 246 21.75 11.07 39.10
N THR A 247 20.74 10.47 38.45
CA THR A 247 20.21 10.87 37.15
C THR A 247 18.69 10.67 37.05
N SER A 248 18.01 11.43 36.17
CA SER A 248 16.56 11.32 35.98
C SER A 248 16.10 11.61 34.54
N ILE A 249 14.90 11.13 34.19
CA ILE A 249 14.12 11.53 33.01
C ILE A 249 12.86 12.25 33.49
N GLU A 250 12.74 13.54 33.14
CA GLU A 250 11.63 14.41 33.53
C GLU A 250 10.74 14.76 32.34
N ILE A 251 9.42 14.59 32.45
CA ILE A 251 8.43 15.15 31.50
C ILE A 251 7.77 16.38 32.15
N VAL A 252 7.95 17.56 31.57
CA VAL A 252 7.68 18.83 32.22
C VAL A 252 6.61 19.61 31.45
N PHE A 253 5.59 20.07 32.16
CA PHE A 253 4.64 21.03 31.60
C PHE A 253 5.33 22.37 31.40
N GLU A 254 5.34 22.87 30.17
CA GLU A 254 5.82 24.21 29.84
C GLU A 254 4.79 24.86 28.91
N PRO A 255 4.18 26.00 29.30
CA PRO A 255 3.21 26.69 28.45
C PRO A 255 3.90 27.38 27.26
N GLY A 256 3.19 27.53 26.15
CA GLY A 256 3.63 28.31 24.99
C GLY A 256 4.16 27.49 23.81
N HIS A 257 4.14 26.15 23.90
CA HIS A 257 4.37 25.27 22.76
C HIS A 257 3.07 25.08 21.97
N ASN A 258 3.19 24.86 20.66
CA ASN A 258 2.08 24.36 19.84
C ASN A 258 1.64 22.95 20.31
N ASP A 259 0.48 22.47 19.88
CA ASP A 259 -0.12 21.21 20.38
C ASP A 259 0.79 19.98 20.27
N GLU A 260 1.60 19.93 19.22
CA GLU A 260 2.54 18.85 18.92
C GLU A 260 4.02 19.26 19.19
N GLY A 261 4.25 20.47 19.69
CA GLY A 261 5.58 21.04 19.92
C GLY A 261 6.22 20.62 21.24
N TYR A 262 7.55 20.49 21.25
CA TYR A 262 8.31 20.11 22.44
C TYR A 262 9.76 20.62 22.45
N GLU A 263 10.38 20.61 23.64
CA GLU A 263 11.83 20.67 23.81
C GLU A 263 12.35 19.35 24.42
N LEU A 264 13.47 18.83 23.91
CA LEU A 264 14.20 17.71 24.51
C LEU A 264 15.62 18.16 24.86
N ASN A 265 15.94 18.16 26.15
CA ASN A 265 17.25 18.53 26.68
C ASN A 265 17.88 17.33 27.37
N ILE A 266 19.05 16.89 26.90
CA ILE A 266 19.85 15.82 27.50
C ILE A 266 21.14 16.44 28.03
N ALA A 267 21.32 16.42 29.34
CA ALA A 267 22.53 16.84 30.03
C ALA A 267 23.16 15.64 30.76
N SER A 268 24.39 15.79 31.25
CA SER A 268 25.10 14.69 31.93
C SER A 268 24.41 14.18 33.20
N ASN A 269 23.54 14.99 33.81
CA ASN A 269 22.80 14.67 35.02
C ASN A 269 21.30 14.36 34.80
N GLY A 270 20.79 14.40 33.56
CA GLY A 270 19.39 14.07 33.31
C GLY A 270 18.85 14.43 31.92
N ILE A 271 17.67 13.91 31.63
CA ILE A 271 16.88 14.18 30.42
C ILE A 271 15.63 14.95 30.79
N LYS A 272 15.29 15.99 30.05
CA LYS A 272 14.05 16.75 30.21
C LYS A 272 13.31 16.87 28.89
N ILE A 273 12.06 16.44 28.87
CA ILE A 273 11.11 16.65 27.78
C ILE A 273 10.10 17.68 28.24
N LYS A 274 9.98 18.80 27.53
CA LYS A 274 9.05 19.87 27.87
C LYS A 274 8.00 20.02 26.78
N ALA A 275 6.73 20.16 27.16
CA ALA A 275 5.65 20.42 26.22
C ALA A 275 4.45 21.06 26.92
N THR A 276 3.59 21.72 26.14
CA THR A 276 2.29 22.21 26.64
C THR A 276 1.26 21.08 26.73
N ASN A 277 1.25 20.18 25.74
CA ASN A 277 0.29 19.08 25.63
C ASN A 277 0.96 17.70 25.65
N PRO A 278 0.23 16.63 26.05
CA PRO A 278 0.76 15.26 26.01
C PRO A 278 1.27 14.81 24.64
N ILE A 279 0.67 15.27 23.54
CA ILE A 279 1.10 14.92 22.17
C ILE A 279 2.52 15.42 21.88
N GLY A 280 2.83 16.67 22.22
CA GLY A 280 4.19 17.20 22.09
C GLY A 280 5.21 16.40 22.91
N ALA A 281 4.88 16.09 24.18
CA ALA A 281 5.75 15.27 25.03
C ALA A 281 5.94 13.85 24.46
N PHE A 282 4.90 13.25 23.88
CA PHE A 282 4.99 11.97 23.18
C PHE A 282 5.98 12.02 22.01
N TYR A 283 5.95 13.07 21.18
CA TYR A 283 6.94 13.21 20.10
C TYR A 283 8.36 13.48 20.61
N GLY A 284 8.50 14.16 21.75
CA GLY A 284 9.76 14.24 22.48
C GLY A 284 10.29 12.87 22.91
N ILE A 285 9.41 11.97 23.35
CA ILE A 285 9.75 10.57 23.62
C ILE A 285 10.19 9.85 22.34
N GLN A 286 9.48 10.01 21.21
CA GLN A 286 9.88 9.37 19.95
C GLN A 286 11.26 9.87 19.47
N SER A 287 11.56 11.16 19.66
CA SER A 287 12.89 11.70 19.40
C SER A 287 13.96 11.12 20.32
N LEU A 288 13.66 10.90 21.61
CA LEU A 288 14.56 10.17 22.51
C LEU A 288 14.79 8.73 22.01
N LYS A 289 13.74 8.03 21.56
CA LYS A 289 13.84 6.67 21.02
C LYS A 289 14.73 6.59 19.77
N THR A 290 14.64 7.55 18.85
CA THR A 290 15.51 7.59 17.65
C THR A 290 16.92 8.11 17.97
N LEU A 291 17.09 8.91 19.01
CA LEU A 291 18.39 9.34 19.51
C LEU A 291 19.21 8.19 20.10
N ILE A 292 18.55 7.26 20.80
CA ILE A 292 19.17 6.04 21.32
C ILE A 292 19.84 5.25 20.17
N PRO A 293 21.12 4.83 20.33
CA PRO A 293 21.84 4.09 19.32
C PRO A 293 21.10 2.81 18.89
N PRO A 294 21.06 2.48 17.58
CA PRO A 294 20.35 1.29 17.09
C PRO A 294 20.82 -0.01 17.72
N SER A 295 22.10 -0.10 18.10
CA SER A 295 22.68 -1.27 18.77
C SER A 295 22.04 -1.58 20.12
N ALA A 296 21.42 -0.60 20.78
CA ALA A 296 20.68 -0.82 22.03
C ALA A 296 19.39 -1.62 21.84
N TYR A 297 18.82 -1.62 20.63
CA TYR A 297 17.62 -2.40 20.31
C TYR A 297 17.95 -3.87 20.08
N ALA A 298 19.22 -4.21 19.81
CA ALA A 298 19.61 -5.56 19.44
C ALA A 298 19.55 -6.56 20.59
N HIS A 299 19.90 -6.11 21.80
CA HIS A 299 19.88 -6.90 23.02
C HIS A 299 19.96 -5.96 24.23
N PRO A 300 19.46 -6.39 25.41
CA PRO A 300 19.58 -5.60 26.63
C PRO A 300 21.03 -5.23 26.97
N GLN A 301 21.27 -3.97 27.32
CA GLN A 301 22.58 -3.44 27.71
C GLN A 301 22.56 -2.93 29.15
N LYS A 302 23.66 -3.09 29.91
CA LYS A 302 23.75 -2.58 31.29
C LYS A 302 23.67 -1.05 31.37
N SER A 303 24.20 -0.39 30.35
CA SER A 303 24.22 1.07 30.23
C SER A 303 24.35 1.45 28.76
N ILE A 304 23.68 2.53 28.36
CA ILE A 304 23.68 3.09 27.01
C ILE A 304 24.22 4.52 27.10
N GLN A 305 25.18 4.87 26.24
CA GLN A 305 25.68 6.24 26.11
C GLN A 305 24.83 7.01 25.11
N ILE A 306 24.39 8.19 25.53
CA ILE A 306 23.52 9.08 24.77
C ILE A 306 24.18 10.46 24.74
N PRO A 307 24.41 11.10 23.57
CA PRO A 307 25.03 12.42 23.54
C PRO A 307 24.18 13.47 24.25
N CYS A 308 24.82 14.41 24.93
CA CYS A 308 24.13 15.58 25.46
C CYS A 308 23.68 16.49 24.32
N VAL A 309 22.38 16.83 24.30
CA VAL A 309 21.74 17.57 23.21
C VAL A 309 20.71 18.56 23.72
N GLU A 310 20.47 19.60 22.94
CA GLU A 310 19.30 20.46 23.04
C GLU A 310 18.52 20.42 21.72
N ILE A 311 17.22 20.14 21.82
CA ILE A 311 16.31 20.00 20.69
C ILE A 311 15.08 20.85 20.96
N LYS A 312 14.64 21.58 19.94
CA LYS A 312 13.32 22.22 19.87
C LYS A 312 12.67 21.78 18.58
N ASP A 313 11.42 21.37 18.64
CA ASP A 313 10.81 20.71 17.49
C ASP A 313 9.28 20.79 17.49
N GLU A 314 8.72 20.79 16.28
CA GLU A 314 7.29 20.83 15.99
C GLU A 314 7.06 20.40 14.53
N PRO A 315 5.87 19.87 14.19
CA PRO A 315 5.59 19.42 12.82
C PRO A 315 5.37 20.59 11.85
N ARG A 316 5.83 20.40 10.61
CA ARG A 316 5.48 21.27 9.47
C ARG A 316 4.00 21.18 9.08
N PHE A 317 3.43 19.97 9.10
CA PHE A 317 2.03 19.72 8.71
C PHE A 317 1.28 19.05 9.86
N ALA A 318 0.06 19.50 10.14
CA ALA A 318 -0.80 18.89 11.14
C ALA A 318 -1.35 17.52 10.70
N TYR A 319 -1.52 17.28 9.40
CA TYR A 319 -2.01 16.02 8.85
C TYR A 319 -0.88 15.24 8.16
N ARG A 320 -0.47 14.11 8.75
CA ARG A 320 0.66 13.29 8.27
C ARG A 320 0.21 11.84 8.18
N ALA A 321 -0.35 11.50 7.04
CA ALA A 321 -1.11 10.27 6.88
C ALA A 321 -0.35 9.14 6.18
N PHE A 322 -0.61 7.93 6.63
CA PHE A 322 -0.30 6.70 5.88
C PHE A 322 -1.60 5.93 5.64
N MET A 323 -1.84 5.53 4.39
CA MET A 323 -2.97 4.71 3.99
C MET A 323 -2.54 3.27 3.76
N LEU A 324 -3.31 2.32 4.30
CA LEU A 324 -3.18 0.90 4.03
C LEU A 324 -4.47 0.34 3.44
N ASP A 325 -4.37 -0.20 2.23
CA ASP A 325 -5.40 -1.01 1.60
C ASP A 325 -5.38 -2.43 2.15
N VAL A 326 -6.51 -2.81 2.76
CA VAL A 326 -6.78 -4.18 3.20
C VAL A 326 -7.96 -4.80 2.47
N GLY A 327 -8.65 -4.03 1.61
CA GLY A 327 -9.75 -4.44 0.77
C GLY A 327 -9.29 -5.42 -0.31
N ARG A 328 -8.22 -5.09 -1.04
CA ARG A 328 -7.65 -5.96 -2.09
C ARG A 328 -7.00 -7.21 -1.52
N ASN A 329 -6.13 -7.07 -0.52
CA ASN A 329 -5.55 -8.20 0.23
C ASN A 329 -5.51 -7.88 1.73
N PHE A 330 -6.11 -8.75 2.53
CA PHE A 330 -6.24 -8.53 3.98
C PHE A 330 -4.91 -8.66 4.71
N HIS A 331 -4.75 -7.81 5.74
CA HIS A 331 -3.63 -7.82 6.67
C HIS A 331 -4.13 -8.09 8.09
N PRO A 332 -3.67 -9.14 8.78
CA PRO A 332 -4.02 -9.38 10.18
C PRO A 332 -3.74 -8.18 11.09
N LYS A 333 -4.51 -8.08 12.18
CA LYS A 333 -4.39 -7.03 13.18
C LYS A 333 -2.95 -6.82 13.63
N GLU A 334 -2.20 -7.89 13.87
CA GLU A 334 -0.82 -7.84 14.36
C GLU A 334 0.12 -7.12 13.38
N GLU A 335 -0.12 -7.25 12.06
CA GLU A 335 0.62 -6.51 11.04
C GLU A 335 0.27 -5.01 11.08
N VAL A 336 -1.01 -4.68 11.28
CA VAL A 336 -1.48 -3.30 11.44
C VAL A 336 -0.88 -2.64 12.69
N LEU A 337 -0.83 -3.33 13.83
CA LEU A 337 -0.27 -2.78 15.06
C LEU A 337 1.22 -2.42 14.89
N ARG A 338 1.99 -3.27 14.19
CA ARG A 338 3.41 -3.00 13.89
C ARG A 338 3.60 -1.80 12.96
N ILE A 339 2.67 -1.58 12.02
CA ILE A 339 2.66 -0.35 11.21
C ILE A 339 2.40 0.87 12.09
N LEU A 340 1.45 0.80 13.03
CA LEU A 340 1.16 1.90 13.95
C LEU A 340 2.36 2.25 14.84
N ASP A 341 3.17 1.25 15.23
CA ASP A 341 4.43 1.47 15.96
C ASP A 341 5.47 2.23 15.11
N VAL A 342 5.62 1.87 13.83
CA VAL A 342 6.49 2.59 12.88
C VAL A 342 5.98 4.01 12.66
N MET A 343 4.68 4.18 12.42
CA MET A 343 4.06 5.49 12.26
C MET A 343 4.32 6.39 13.47
N ALA A 344 4.12 5.85 14.67
CA ALA A 344 4.35 6.56 15.92
C ALA A 344 5.81 7.00 16.07
N LEU A 345 6.76 6.06 15.90
CA LEU A 345 8.19 6.34 16.03
C LEU A 345 8.65 7.46 15.08
N TYR A 346 8.07 7.50 13.88
CA TYR A 346 8.40 8.48 12.85
C TYR A 346 7.37 9.62 12.75
N LYS A 347 6.57 9.81 13.80
CA LYS A 347 5.69 10.97 14.03
C LYS A 347 4.60 11.18 12.97
N LEU A 348 4.18 10.12 12.29
CA LEU A 348 2.94 10.10 11.49
C LEU A 348 1.74 9.96 12.43
N ASN A 349 0.65 10.67 12.14
CA ASN A 349 -0.45 10.85 13.10
C ASN A 349 -1.83 10.53 12.54
N THR A 350 -1.93 10.11 11.28
CA THR A 350 -3.20 9.68 10.70
C THR A 350 -3.01 8.35 9.97
N PHE A 351 -3.82 7.36 10.34
CA PHE A 351 -3.90 6.07 9.66
C PHE A 351 -5.17 6.05 8.84
N HIS A 352 -5.03 6.23 7.53
CA HIS A 352 -6.12 6.11 6.59
C HIS A 352 -6.36 4.63 6.30
N PHE A 353 -7.48 4.10 6.75
CA PHE A 353 -7.73 2.67 6.74
C PHE A 353 -8.74 2.33 5.64
N HIS A 354 -8.22 1.87 4.50
CA HIS A 354 -8.99 1.51 3.32
C HIS A 354 -9.57 0.09 3.48
N LEU A 355 -10.79 0.03 4.02
CA LEU A 355 -11.41 -1.18 4.59
C LEU A 355 -12.28 -1.97 3.61
N THR A 356 -12.63 -1.40 2.47
CA THR A 356 -13.63 -1.97 1.56
C THR A 356 -13.26 -1.68 0.13
N GLU A 357 -13.46 -2.66 -0.75
CA GLU A 357 -13.19 -2.58 -2.18
C GLU A 357 -14.03 -3.59 -2.95
N ASP A 358 -13.79 -3.69 -4.26
CA ASP A 358 -14.44 -4.67 -5.11
C ASP A 358 -14.18 -6.12 -4.68
N GLU A 359 -12.95 -6.39 -4.28
CA GLU A 359 -12.48 -7.73 -3.94
C GLU A 359 -12.63 -8.08 -2.45
N GLY A 360 -13.16 -7.18 -1.62
CA GLY A 360 -13.32 -7.47 -0.21
C GLY A 360 -13.93 -6.38 0.67
N TRP A 361 -14.70 -6.80 1.66
CA TRP A 361 -15.16 -5.99 2.78
C TRP A 361 -14.55 -6.49 4.09
N ARG A 362 -13.86 -5.62 4.83
CA ARG A 362 -12.95 -6.07 5.91
C ARG A 362 -13.34 -5.67 7.32
N LEU A 363 -14.47 -5.01 7.54
CA LEU A 363 -14.91 -4.59 8.87
C LEU A 363 -16.22 -5.25 9.27
N GLU A 364 -16.28 -5.93 10.41
CA GLU A 364 -17.55 -6.43 10.94
C GLU A 364 -18.52 -5.28 11.29
N ILE A 365 -19.68 -5.26 10.62
CA ILE A 365 -20.83 -4.43 10.99
C ILE A 365 -21.96 -5.37 11.44
N PRO A 366 -22.20 -5.55 12.76
CA PRO A 366 -23.12 -6.58 13.26
C PRO A 366 -24.54 -6.50 12.71
N ALA A 367 -25.01 -5.30 12.34
CA ALA A 367 -26.33 -5.11 11.74
C ALA A 367 -26.44 -5.63 10.29
N LEU A 368 -25.31 -5.79 9.61
CA LEU A 368 -25.17 -6.24 8.22
C LEU A 368 -24.14 -7.37 8.14
N PRO A 369 -24.43 -8.55 8.74
CA PRO A 369 -23.46 -9.64 8.86
C PRO A 369 -23.01 -10.20 7.52
N GLU A 370 -23.78 -10.01 6.43
CA GLU A 370 -23.39 -10.43 5.08
C GLU A 370 -22.13 -9.72 4.57
N LEU A 371 -21.84 -8.52 5.06
CA LEU A 371 -20.65 -7.78 4.64
C LEU A 371 -19.36 -8.55 4.94
N THR A 372 -19.28 -9.28 6.06
CA THR A 372 -18.11 -10.12 6.37
C THR A 372 -18.37 -11.61 6.13
N SER A 373 -19.56 -12.12 6.40
CA SER A 373 -19.85 -13.55 6.17
C SER A 373 -19.88 -13.94 4.69
N PHE A 374 -20.06 -12.96 3.79
CA PHE A 374 -19.95 -13.09 2.34
C PHE A 374 -18.86 -12.16 1.77
N GLY A 375 -18.97 -10.86 2.00
CA GLY A 375 -18.13 -9.84 1.33
C GLY A 375 -16.65 -9.89 1.71
N ALA A 376 -16.27 -10.58 2.78
CA ALA A 376 -14.88 -10.80 3.13
C ALA A 376 -14.25 -12.04 2.49
N LYS A 377 -15.00 -12.87 1.76
CA LYS A 377 -14.54 -14.20 1.32
C LYS A 377 -14.35 -14.29 -0.18
N ARG A 378 -13.19 -14.80 -0.59
CA ARG A 378 -12.89 -15.14 -1.99
C ARG A 378 -12.67 -16.63 -2.15
N SER A 379 -13.27 -17.21 -3.19
CA SER A 379 -13.04 -18.60 -3.61
C SER A 379 -13.46 -18.77 -5.08
N HIS A 380 -13.45 -20.00 -5.60
CA HIS A 380 -14.01 -20.22 -6.94
C HIS A 380 -15.51 -19.91 -6.96
N SER A 381 -15.88 -18.82 -7.61
CA SER A 381 -17.27 -18.47 -7.89
C SER A 381 -17.34 -17.68 -9.19
N LEU A 382 -18.23 -18.09 -10.10
CA LEU A 382 -18.43 -17.39 -11.38
C LEU A 382 -19.67 -16.48 -11.36
N ASP A 383 -20.63 -16.78 -10.49
CA ASP A 383 -21.89 -16.03 -10.36
C ASP A 383 -21.98 -15.19 -9.08
N SER A 384 -20.97 -15.29 -8.21
CA SER A 384 -20.91 -14.61 -6.92
C SER A 384 -22.13 -14.90 -6.03
N LYS A 385 -22.66 -16.14 -6.04
CA LYS A 385 -23.78 -16.52 -5.14
C LYS A 385 -23.36 -16.89 -3.72
N ASN A 386 -22.17 -17.49 -3.57
CA ASN A 386 -21.70 -18.04 -2.29
C ASN A 386 -20.50 -17.28 -1.71
N SER A 387 -19.70 -16.66 -2.56
CA SER A 387 -18.51 -15.88 -2.23
C SER A 387 -18.20 -14.88 -3.33
N LEU A 388 -17.25 -13.98 -3.10
CA LEU A 388 -16.64 -13.22 -4.18
C LEU A 388 -15.71 -14.15 -5.01
N PRO A 389 -15.54 -13.89 -6.32
CA PRO A 389 -14.60 -14.64 -7.15
C PRO A 389 -13.18 -14.49 -6.62
N ALA A 390 -12.36 -15.52 -6.86
CA ALA A 390 -10.92 -15.47 -6.64
C ALA A 390 -10.31 -14.27 -7.37
N SER A 391 -9.51 -13.49 -6.66
CA SER A 391 -8.86 -12.29 -7.19
C SER A 391 -7.50 -12.06 -6.54
N HIS A 392 -6.59 -11.44 -7.28
CA HIS A 392 -5.20 -11.20 -6.90
C HIS A 392 -4.49 -12.47 -6.43
N GLY A 393 -4.79 -13.59 -7.08
CA GLY A 393 -4.20 -14.88 -6.80
C GLY A 393 -4.55 -15.45 -5.42
N SER A 394 -5.76 -15.14 -4.90
CA SER A 394 -6.24 -15.70 -3.63
C SER A 394 -6.39 -17.23 -3.64
N GLY A 395 -6.49 -17.84 -4.82
CA GLY A 395 -6.73 -19.27 -5.00
C GLY A 395 -8.22 -19.64 -5.07
N GLY A 396 -8.49 -20.91 -5.31
CA GLY A 396 -9.83 -21.45 -5.58
C GLY A 396 -10.65 -21.78 -4.32
N ASP A 397 -10.07 -21.64 -3.12
CA ASP A 397 -10.72 -21.90 -1.83
C ASP A 397 -10.51 -20.74 -0.85
N GLU A 398 -11.18 -20.81 0.31
CA GLU A 398 -11.16 -19.74 1.31
C GLU A 398 -9.97 -19.81 2.29
N SER A 399 -9.01 -20.72 2.07
CA SER A 399 -7.91 -20.94 3.02
C SER A 399 -6.89 -19.80 3.06
N ASN A 400 -6.81 -19.01 1.99
CA ASN A 400 -5.92 -17.86 1.92
C ASN A 400 -6.53 -16.65 2.63
N ILE A 401 -6.00 -16.34 3.81
CA ILE A 401 -6.46 -15.21 4.63
C ILE A 401 -6.33 -13.85 3.93
N ARG A 402 -5.43 -13.71 2.94
CA ARG A 402 -5.29 -12.45 2.17
C ARG A 402 -6.53 -12.20 1.34
N GLY A 403 -7.18 -13.25 0.82
CA GLY A 403 -8.46 -13.13 0.14
C GLY A 403 -9.66 -13.11 1.09
N SER A 404 -9.57 -13.86 2.20
CA SER A 404 -10.75 -14.26 2.99
C SER A 404 -10.82 -13.73 4.43
N GLY A 405 -9.95 -12.78 4.81
CA GLY A 405 -9.89 -12.21 6.16
C GLY A 405 -10.71 -10.93 6.35
N TYR A 406 -11.03 -10.61 7.61
CA TYR A 406 -11.66 -9.36 8.06
C TYR A 406 -11.35 -9.11 9.54
N TYR A 407 -11.53 -7.86 10.01
CA TYR A 407 -11.47 -7.50 11.41
C TYR A 407 -12.82 -7.70 12.07
N THR A 408 -12.83 -8.45 13.17
CA THR A 408 -13.97 -8.43 14.08
C THR A 408 -14.11 -7.04 14.69
N LYS A 409 -15.30 -6.75 15.25
CA LYS A 409 -15.50 -5.53 16.03
C LYS A 409 -14.47 -5.40 17.15
N ALA A 410 -14.11 -6.51 17.81
CA ALA A 410 -13.11 -6.52 18.88
C ALA A 410 -11.71 -6.16 18.35
N ASP A 411 -11.32 -6.74 17.21
CA ASP A 411 -10.03 -6.41 16.56
C ASP A 411 -9.95 -4.94 16.20
N TYR A 412 -11.01 -4.39 15.61
CA TYR A 412 -11.02 -2.99 15.21
C TYR A 412 -11.00 -2.05 16.43
N ILE A 413 -11.73 -2.36 17.51
CA ILE A 413 -11.64 -1.60 18.78
C ILE A 413 -10.22 -1.61 19.33
N GLU A 414 -9.53 -2.75 19.27
CA GLU A 414 -8.13 -2.86 19.70
C GLU A 414 -7.22 -1.98 18.84
N ILE A 415 -7.36 -2.02 17.51
CA ILE A 415 -6.62 -1.14 16.58
C ILE A 415 -6.85 0.33 16.92
N LEU A 416 -8.12 0.75 17.13
CA LEU A 416 -8.46 2.13 17.48
C LEU A 416 -7.79 2.58 18.78
N LYS A 417 -7.86 1.75 19.83
CA LYS A 417 -7.22 2.05 21.11
C LYS A 417 -5.70 2.09 21.00
N TYR A 418 -5.13 1.17 20.22
CA TYR A 418 -3.68 1.08 20.00
C TYR A 418 -3.15 2.30 19.25
N ALA A 419 -3.87 2.75 18.23
CA ALA A 419 -3.59 3.98 17.48
C ALA A 419 -3.74 5.23 18.37
N GLN A 420 -4.83 5.32 19.15
CA GLN A 420 -5.08 6.45 20.06
C GLN A 420 -3.99 6.59 21.12
N ALA A 421 -3.49 5.49 21.68
CA ALA A 421 -2.37 5.49 22.62
C ALA A 421 -1.05 6.00 22.01
N ARG A 422 -0.98 6.08 20.68
CA ARG A 422 0.14 6.59 19.90
C ARG A 422 -0.13 7.95 19.26
N HIS A 423 -1.24 8.59 19.64
CA HIS A 423 -1.72 9.83 19.04
C HIS A 423 -1.91 9.74 17.52
N ILE A 424 -2.33 8.57 17.05
CA ILE A 424 -2.70 8.32 15.66
C ILE A 424 -4.23 8.30 15.54
N THR A 425 -4.76 9.17 14.69
CA THR A 425 -6.17 9.17 14.30
C THR A 425 -6.39 8.09 13.25
N VAL A 426 -7.38 7.22 13.44
CA VAL A 426 -7.80 6.26 12.40
C VAL A 426 -8.93 6.88 11.59
N LEU A 427 -8.68 7.14 10.31
CA LEU A 427 -9.68 7.59 9.32
C LEU A 427 -10.23 6.33 8.62
N PRO A 428 -11.47 5.89 8.89
CA PRO A 428 -12.05 4.75 8.21
C PRO A 428 -12.51 5.18 6.82
N GLU A 429 -12.22 4.35 5.83
CA GLU A 429 -12.72 4.52 4.47
C GLU A 429 -13.70 3.41 4.10
N ILE A 430 -14.85 3.84 3.56
CA ILE A 430 -15.87 3.00 2.94
C ILE A 430 -16.01 3.47 1.49
N GLU A 431 -15.26 2.82 0.62
CA GLU A 431 -15.14 3.15 -0.80
C GLU A 431 -16.48 2.99 -1.54
N THR A 432 -16.98 4.08 -2.11
CA THR A 432 -18.27 4.18 -2.80
C THR A 432 -18.34 5.46 -3.67
N PRO A 433 -19.18 5.53 -4.73
CA PRO A 433 -20.12 4.51 -5.18
C PRO A 433 -19.50 3.53 -6.19
N GLY A 434 -18.33 3.83 -6.76
CA GLY A 434 -17.48 2.84 -7.44
C GLY A 434 -16.82 1.91 -6.43
N HIS A 435 -16.02 0.95 -6.90
CA HIS A 435 -15.17 0.14 -6.02
C HIS A 435 -15.92 -0.54 -4.85
N ALA A 436 -17.20 -0.87 -5.07
CA ALA A 436 -18.13 -1.28 -4.04
C ALA A 436 -18.69 -2.69 -4.28
N ARG A 437 -18.06 -3.48 -5.15
CA ARG A 437 -18.58 -4.80 -5.55
C ARG A 437 -18.79 -5.73 -4.35
N ALA A 438 -17.88 -5.74 -3.37
CA ALA A 438 -18.05 -6.55 -2.18
C ALA A 438 -19.34 -6.21 -1.41
N ALA A 439 -19.64 -4.92 -1.24
CA ALA A 439 -20.87 -4.46 -0.62
C ALA A 439 -22.10 -4.81 -1.48
N VAL A 440 -22.05 -4.54 -2.79
CA VAL A 440 -23.14 -4.84 -3.74
C VAL A 440 -23.51 -6.32 -3.69
N LYS A 441 -22.52 -7.22 -3.76
CA LYS A 441 -22.77 -8.66 -3.76
C LYS A 441 -23.20 -9.18 -2.38
N ALA A 442 -22.63 -8.68 -1.29
CA ALA A 442 -23.08 -9.02 0.06
C ALA A 442 -24.54 -8.63 0.30
N MET A 443 -24.94 -7.41 -0.12
CA MET A 443 -26.32 -6.97 0.02
C MET A 443 -27.28 -7.68 -0.93
N LEU A 444 -26.82 -8.13 -2.11
CA LEU A 444 -27.60 -9.00 -2.99
C LEU A 444 -27.81 -10.40 -2.37
N ALA A 445 -26.78 -10.98 -1.75
CA ALA A 445 -26.90 -12.24 -1.02
C ALA A 445 -27.91 -12.13 0.14
N ARG A 446 -27.84 -11.03 0.91
CA ARG A 446 -28.83 -10.68 1.93
C ARG A 446 -30.24 -10.60 1.35
N TYR A 447 -30.42 -9.86 0.26
CA TYR A 447 -31.71 -9.68 -0.41
C TYR A 447 -32.30 -11.04 -0.81
N ASN A 448 -31.53 -11.88 -1.51
CA ASN A 448 -31.99 -13.19 -1.98
C ASN A 448 -32.42 -14.10 -0.82
N ARG A 449 -31.62 -14.15 0.25
CA ARG A 449 -31.95 -14.93 1.46
C ARG A 449 -33.26 -14.45 2.09
N LEU A 450 -33.40 -13.14 2.33
CA LEU A 450 -34.61 -12.58 2.95
C LEU A 450 -35.86 -12.71 2.06
N MET A 451 -35.70 -12.62 0.73
CA MET A 451 -36.77 -12.90 -0.22
C MET A 451 -37.24 -14.36 -0.13
N ALA A 452 -36.31 -15.32 -0.04
CA ALA A 452 -36.63 -16.73 0.16
C ALA A 452 -37.32 -17.00 1.51
N GLU A 453 -37.00 -16.21 2.54
CA GLU A 453 -37.70 -16.22 3.84
C GLU A 453 -39.06 -15.49 3.82
N GLY A 454 -39.47 -14.88 2.70
CA GLY A 454 -40.72 -14.13 2.57
C GLY A 454 -40.69 -12.70 3.13
N LYS A 455 -39.53 -12.19 3.56
CA LYS A 455 -39.34 -10.88 4.20
C LYS A 455 -39.01 -9.79 3.17
N LYS A 456 -39.95 -9.52 2.27
CA LYS A 456 -39.74 -8.64 1.10
C LYS A 456 -39.27 -7.22 1.45
N GLU A 457 -39.87 -6.61 2.47
CA GLU A 457 -39.52 -5.24 2.88
C GLU A 457 -38.10 -5.17 3.45
N GLU A 458 -37.75 -6.11 4.34
CA GLU A 458 -36.41 -6.21 4.91
C GLU A 458 -35.34 -6.52 3.85
N ALA A 459 -35.69 -7.32 2.84
CA ALA A 459 -34.81 -7.64 1.73
C ALA A 459 -34.42 -6.38 0.95
N GLY A 460 -35.39 -5.57 0.57
CA GLY A 460 -35.16 -4.36 -0.24
C GLY A 460 -34.48 -3.21 0.50
N ARG A 461 -34.47 -3.23 1.84
CA ARG A 461 -34.05 -2.08 2.67
C ARG A 461 -32.61 -1.60 2.41
N TYR A 462 -31.70 -2.52 2.07
CA TYR A 462 -30.28 -2.25 1.86
C TYR A 462 -29.77 -2.75 0.49
N LEU A 463 -30.66 -2.99 -0.47
CA LEU A 463 -30.26 -3.41 -1.81
C LEU A 463 -29.47 -2.27 -2.49
N LEU A 464 -28.31 -2.59 -3.06
CA LEU A 464 -27.37 -1.59 -3.61
C LEU A 464 -27.32 -1.54 -5.13
N SER A 465 -28.05 -2.42 -5.81
CA SER A 465 -28.12 -2.47 -7.27
C SER A 465 -29.56 -2.65 -7.73
N ASP A 466 -29.84 -2.15 -8.92
CA ASP A 466 -31.12 -2.37 -9.60
C ASP A 466 -31.02 -3.71 -10.36
N PRO A 467 -31.80 -4.75 -10.01
CA PRO A 467 -31.74 -6.06 -10.67
C PRO A 467 -32.07 -6.00 -12.18
N ASP A 468 -32.80 -4.97 -12.60
CA ASP A 468 -33.20 -4.76 -13.98
C ASP A 468 -32.26 -3.84 -14.76
N ASP A 469 -31.19 -3.34 -14.12
CA ASP A 469 -30.17 -2.56 -14.81
C ASP A 469 -29.49 -3.39 -15.92
N LYS A 470 -29.43 -2.83 -17.12
CA LYS A 470 -28.77 -3.41 -18.31
C LYS A 470 -27.62 -2.53 -18.82
N SER A 471 -27.11 -1.65 -17.95
CA SER A 471 -25.97 -0.79 -18.24
C SER A 471 -24.76 -1.63 -18.64
N VAL A 472 -23.96 -1.12 -19.57
CA VAL A 472 -22.76 -1.80 -20.07
C VAL A 472 -21.58 -0.91 -19.77
N TYR A 473 -20.71 -1.37 -18.88
CA TYR A 473 -19.53 -0.64 -18.45
C TYR A 473 -18.41 -1.61 -18.03
N SER A 474 -17.22 -1.07 -17.86
CA SER A 474 -16.05 -1.76 -17.30
C SER A 474 -15.34 -0.77 -16.38
N SER A 475 -15.10 -1.15 -15.13
CA SER A 475 -14.24 -0.41 -14.22
C SER A 475 -12.78 -0.46 -14.69
N ALA A 476 -11.91 0.32 -14.05
CA ALA A 476 -10.48 0.29 -14.31
C ALA A 476 -9.86 -1.10 -14.06
N GLN A 477 -10.42 -1.86 -13.12
CA GLN A 477 -10.05 -3.22 -12.74
C GLN A 477 -10.84 -4.28 -13.53
N ALA A 478 -11.53 -3.86 -14.61
CA ALA A 478 -12.30 -4.70 -15.50
C ALA A 478 -13.51 -5.43 -14.88
N TRP A 479 -14.05 -4.90 -13.78
CA TRP A 479 -15.35 -5.32 -13.26
C TRP A 479 -16.50 -4.68 -14.04
N ASN A 480 -17.59 -5.41 -14.23
CA ASN A 480 -18.79 -4.93 -14.94
C ASN A 480 -20.03 -4.81 -14.04
N ASP A 481 -19.85 -4.99 -12.73
CA ASP A 481 -20.93 -5.13 -11.75
C ASP A 481 -20.55 -4.55 -10.37
N ASN A 482 -19.67 -3.54 -10.36
CA ASN A 482 -19.01 -3.04 -9.16
C ASN A 482 -19.54 -1.72 -8.55
N VAL A 483 -20.54 -1.08 -9.17
CA VAL A 483 -20.98 0.27 -8.77
C VAL A 483 -22.33 0.21 -8.06
N ILE A 484 -22.44 0.90 -6.92
CA ILE A 484 -23.72 1.09 -6.22
C ILE A 484 -24.65 1.95 -7.08
N ASN A 485 -25.93 1.60 -7.14
CA ASN A 485 -26.95 2.43 -7.77
C ASN A 485 -27.37 3.57 -6.83
N VAL A 486 -26.89 4.77 -7.11
CA VAL A 486 -27.09 5.97 -6.27
C VAL A 486 -28.49 6.58 -6.37
N ALA A 487 -29.32 6.13 -7.31
CA ALA A 487 -30.73 6.56 -7.41
C ALA A 487 -31.65 5.81 -6.43
N LEU A 488 -31.20 4.70 -5.84
CA LEU A 488 -32.00 3.90 -4.93
C LEU A 488 -32.04 4.52 -3.51
N PRO A 489 -33.22 4.65 -2.89
CA PRO A 489 -33.31 5.03 -1.46
C PRO A 489 -32.58 4.07 -0.52
N SER A 490 -32.53 2.78 -0.87
CA SER A 490 -31.86 1.73 -0.10
C SER A 490 -30.34 1.93 0.00
N THR A 491 -29.72 2.60 -0.97
CA THR A 491 -28.31 3.01 -0.91
C THR A 491 -28.05 3.91 0.29
N TYR A 492 -28.92 4.89 0.54
CA TYR A 492 -28.75 5.82 1.65
C TYR A 492 -29.09 5.19 3.00
N ASN A 493 -30.05 4.25 3.04
CA ASN A 493 -30.30 3.44 4.23
C ASN A 493 -29.08 2.58 4.60
N PHE A 494 -28.41 2.01 3.60
CA PHE A 494 -27.19 1.22 3.79
C PHE A 494 -26.06 2.08 4.33
N ILE A 495 -25.80 3.23 3.70
CA ILE A 495 -24.75 4.16 4.13
C ILE A 495 -25.01 4.61 5.56
N GLU A 496 -26.23 5.01 5.89
CA GLU A 496 -26.59 5.39 7.26
C GLU A 496 -26.33 4.25 8.26
N MET A 497 -26.73 3.02 7.93
CA MET A 497 -26.51 1.85 8.80
C MET A 497 -25.02 1.54 9.01
N VAL A 498 -24.19 1.67 7.95
CA VAL A 498 -22.75 1.48 8.04
C VAL A 498 -22.12 2.58 8.92
N VAL A 499 -22.49 3.84 8.71
CA VAL A 499 -22.01 4.97 9.51
C VAL A 499 -22.38 4.79 10.98
N ASP A 500 -23.62 4.40 11.28
CA ASP A 500 -24.07 4.10 12.64
C ASP A 500 -23.26 2.96 13.27
N GLY A 501 -22.98 1.91 12.50
CA GLY A 501 -22.13 0.80 12.92
C GLY A 501 -20.72 1.25 13.29
N ILE A 502 -20.07 2.03 12.42
CA ILE A 502 -18.72 2.58 12.67
C ILE A 502 -18.74 3.50 13.90
N GLN A 503 -19.70 4.43 13.99
CA GLN A 503 -19.84 5.31 15.15
C GLN A 503 -20.01 4.53 16.46
N ALA A 504 -20.80 3.45 16.45
CA ALA A 504 -20.96 2.60 17.62
C ALA A 504 -19.64 1.93 18.05
N ILE A 505 -18.84 1.47 17.09
CA ILE A 505 -17.52 0.87 17.34
C ILE A 505 -16.56 1.90 17.95
N TYR A 506 -16.46 3.09 17.38
CA TYR A 506 -15.61 4.18 17.90
C TYR A 506 -16.05 4.63 19.30
N LYS A 507 -17.37 4.74 19.53
CA LYS A 507 -17.94 5.06 20.85
C LYS A 507 -17.57 4.01 21.89
N GLU A 508 -17.64 2.73 21.53
CA GLU A 508 -17.23 1.64 22.43
C GLU A 508 -15.72 1.60 22.66
N ALA A 509 -14.92 1.97 21.65
CA ALA A 509 -13.49 2.13 21.79
C ALA A 509 -13.10 3.30 22.72
N GLY A 510 -13.99 4.28 22.90
CA GLY A 510 -13.71 5.51 23.63
C GLY A 510 -12.79 6.46 22.84
N VAL A 511 -12.80 6.36 21.51
CA VAL A 511 -11.97 7.13 20.58
C VAL A 511 -12.89 8.02 19.73
N PRO A 512 -12.55 9.31 19.51
CA PRO A 512 -13.38 10.19 18.70
C PRO A 512 -13.36 9.80 17.22
N LEU A 513 -14.54 9.71 16.60
CA LEU A 513 -14.70 9.68 15.14
C LEU A 513 -15.09 11.09 14.68
N THR A 514 -14.30 11.68 13.79
CA THR A 514 -14.53 13.05 13.30
C THR A 514 -14.79 13.12 11.80
N THR A 515 -14.20 12.20 11.03
CA THR A 515 -14.25 12.15 9.58
C THR A 515 -14.39 10.69 9.14
N ILE A 516 -15.15 10.45 8.08
CA ILE A 516 -15.17 9.17 7.35
C ILE A 516 -14.81 9.49 5.89
N HIS A 517 -13.94 8.68 5.29
CA HIS A 517 -13.62 8.76 3.87
C HIS A 517 -14.66 7.94 3.09
N PHE A 518 -15.31 8.54 2.10
CA PHE A 518 -16.30 7.90 1.24
C PHE A 518 -15.78 7.72 -0.19
N GLY A 519 -14.46 7.59 -0.33
CA GLY A 519 -13.84 7.20 -1.57
C GLY A 519 -14.15 8.15 -2.72
N GLY A 520 -14.47 7.57 -3.88
CA GLY A 520 -15.01 8.28 -5.03
C GLY A 520 -14.18 8.19 -6.29
N ASP A 521 -13.19 7.32 -6.34
CA ASP A 521 -12.37 7.19 -7.52
C ASP A 521 -13.06 6.36 -8.62
N GLU A 522 -12.64 6.64 -9.85
CA GLU A 522 -12.81 5.78 -11.03
C GLU A 522 -14.22 5.23 -11.37
N VAL A 523 -15.30 5.97 -11.10
CA VAL A 523 -16.63 5.51 -11.55
C VAL A 523 -16.73 5.42 -13.08
N PRO A 524 -17.04 4.23 -13.63
CA PRO A 524 -16.87 3.97 -15.05
C PRO A 524 -17.94 4.63 -15.90
N ARG A 525 -17.55 5.06 -17.10
CA ARG A 525 -18.49 5.51 -18.12
C ARG A 525 -19.46 4.39 -18.49
N GLY A 526 -20.72 4.74 -18.72
CA GLY A 526 -21.77 3.79 -19.13
C GLY A 526 -22.59 3.24 -17.96
N VAL A 527 -22.13 3.44 -16.72
CA VAL A 527 -22.86 3.05 -15.52
C VAL A 527 -24.21 3.80 -15.42
N TRP A 528 -25.24 3.10 -14.93
CA TRP A 528 -26.60 3.60 -14.69
C TRP A 528 -27.39 4.04 -15.93
N GLU A 529 -26.78 4.09 -17.12
CA GLU A 529 -27.42 4.60 -18.35
C GLU A 529 -28.64 3.77 -18.79
N ARG A 530 -28.79 2.54 -18.29
CA ARG A 530 -29.92 1.65 -18.60
C ARG A 530 -30.54 1.04 -17.33
N SER A 531 -30.54 1.77 -16.22
CA SER A 531 -31.26 1.39 -15.00
C SER A 531 -32.67 1.99 -15.00
N PRO A 532 -33.73 1.15 -14.95
CA PRO A 532 -35.10 1.63 -14.75
C PRO A 532 -35.28 2.48 -13.48
N ALA A 533 -34.58 2.15 -12.39
CA ALA A 533 -34.61 2.95 -11.17
C ALA A 533 -34.06 4.38 -11.38
N VAL A 534 -33.00 4.51 -12.18
CA VAL A 534 -32.39 5.81 -12.51
C VAL A 534 -33.30 6.62 -13.45
N ASP A 535 -33.96 5.98 -14.42
CA ASP A 535 -34.94 6.64 -15.28
C ASP A 535 -36.12 7.18 -14.47
N ALA A 536 -36.65 6.38 -13.54
CA ALA A 536 -37.71 6.81 -12.63
C ALA A 536 -37.25 7.96 -11.71
N PHE A 537 -36.02 7.90 -11.21
CA PHE A 537 -35.45 8.93 -10.36
C PHE A 537 -35.29 10.27 -11.10
N LYS A 538 -34.75 10.24 -12.33
CA LYS A 538 -34.62 11.43 -13.19
C LYS A 538 -35.97 12.05 -13.52
N ALA A 539 -37.01 11.24 -13.74
CA ALA A 539 -38.36 11.75 -13.97
C ALA A 539 -38.93 12.53 -12.77
N ALA A 540 -38.48 12.21 -11.54
CA ALA A 540 -38.88 12.91 -10.31
C ALA A 540 -37.96 14.09 -9.94
N HIS A 541 -36.75 14.18 -10.50
CA HIS A 541 -35.71 15.15 -10.14
C HIS A 541 -35.23 15.91 -11.39
N PRO A 542 -35.90 17.00 -11.81
CA PRO A 542 -35.60 17.71 -13.05
C PRO A 542 -34.20 18.35 -13.10
N GLU A 543 -33.55 18.54 -11.95
CA GLU A 543 -32.16 18.97 -11.83
C GLU A 543 -31.15 17.90 -12.28
N ILE A 544 -31.55 16.63 -12.30
CA ILE A 544 -30.72 15.50 -12.75
C ILE A 544 -30.99 15.24 -14.24
N GLN A 545 -30.16 15.80 -15.10
CA GLN A 545 -30.35 15.73 -16.54
C GLN A 545 -29.68 14.47 -17.13
N ASN A 546 -28.57 14.05 -16.55
CA ASN A 546 -27.77 12.92 -17.01
C ASN A 546 -27.09 12.19 -15.83
N THR A 547 -26.46 11.05 -16.12
CA THR A 547 -25.81 10.22 -15.09
C THR A 547 -24.64 10.89 -14.40
N ASN A 548 -23.98 11.90 -14.98
CA ASN A 548 -22.94 12.66 -14.27
C ASN A 548 -23.54 13.49 -13.12
N ASP A 549 -24.79 13.94 -13.23
CA ASP A 549 -25.42 14.75 -12.17
C ASP A 549 -25.72 13.91 -10.91
N LEU A 550 -25.87 12.60 -11.07
CA LEU A 550 -26.03 11.65 -9.96
C LEU A 550 -24.81 11.61 -9.04
N TRP A 551 -23.62 11.92 -9.56
CA TRP A 551 -22.40 12.04 -8.76
C TRP A 551 -22.54 13.09 -7.66
N TYR A 552 -23.01 14.28 -8.03
CA TYR A 552 -23.16 15.41 -7.09
C TYR A 552 -24.32 15.17 -6.13
N TYR A 553 -25.41 14.58 -6.62
CA TYR A 553 -26.53 14.17 -5.78
C TYR A 553 -26.06 13.19 -4.70
N TYR A 554 -25.31 12.15 -5.09
CA TYR A 554 -24.79 11.15 -4.18
C TYR A 554 -23.96 11.76 -3.05
N TYR A 555 -22.90 12.51 -3.37
CA TYR A 555 -22.04 13.11 -2.35
C TYR A 555 -22.75 14.18 -1.52
N GLY A 556 -23.69 14.93 -2.11
CA GLY A 556 -24.56 15.84 -1.37
C GLY A 556 -25.31 15.10 -0.26
N ARG A 557 -25.94 13.97 -0.60
CA ARG A 557 -26.69 13.12 0.34
C ARG A 557 -25.80 12.44 1.38
N VAL A 558 -24.64 11.91 1.00
CA VAL A 558 -23.66 11.32 1.95
C VAL A 558 -23.20 12.37 2.97
N ASN A 559 -22.85 13.56 2.50
CA ASN A 559 -22.46 14.66 3.36
C ASN A 559 -23.59 15.11 4.30
N GLU A 560 -24.85 15.12 3.86
CA GLU A 560 -26.01 15.38 4.74
C GLU A 560 -26.14 14.33 5.84
N ILE A 561 -26.00 13.04 5.51
CA ILE A 561 -26.00 11.94 6.49
C ILE A 561 -24.89 12.16 7.52
N LEU A 562 -23.66 12.42 7.07
CA LEU A 562 -22.51 12.63 7.96
C LEU A 562 -22.69 13.86 8.86
N LYS A 563 -23.13 14.99 8.30
CA LYS A 563 -23.39 16.21 9.08
C LYS A 563 -24.45 15.99 10.15
N SER A 564 -25.52 15.26 9.83
CA SER A 564 -26.58 14.95 10.81
C SER A 564 -26.05 14.15 12.02
N LYS A 565 -24.92 13.47 11.85
CA LYS A 565 -24.24 12.66 12.86
C LYS A 565 -22.98 13.34 13.42
N GLY A 566 -22.74 14.62 13.11
CA GLY A 566 -21.60 15.39 13.59
C GLY A 566 -20.26 15.04 12.93
N LEU A 567 -20.28 14.39 11.77
CA LEU A 567 -19.11 13.92 11.05
C LEU A 567 -18.81 14.78 9.83
N LYS A 568 -17.53 14.79 9.41
CA LYS A 568 -17.05 15.39 8.17
C LYS A 568 -16.85 14.31 7.10
N ILE A 569 -16.87 14.75 5.85
CA ILE A 569 -16.57 13.91 4.69
C ILE A 569 -15.14 14.15 4.21
N ALA A 570 -14.45 13.04 3.91
CA ALA A 570 -13.25 12.98 3.10
C ALA A 570 -13.52 12.08 1.87
N GLY A 571 -12.69 12.19 0.83
CA GLY A 571 -12.89 11.46 -0.42
C GLY A 571 -11.75 11.72 -1.40
N TRP A 572 -11.63 10.85 -2.40
CA TRP A 572 -10.70 11.05 -3.50
C TRP A 572 -11.07 12.29 -4.33
N GLU A 573 -10.11 12.80 -5.09
CA GLU A 573 -10.21 14.08 -5.82
C GLU A 573 -11.44 14.22 -6.71
N GLU A 574 -12.04 13.13 -7.18
CA GLU A 574 -13.23 13.13 -8.02
C GLU A 574 -14.48 13.61 -7.27
N MET A 575 -14.58 13.37 -5.96
CA MET A 575 -15.68 13.82 -5.11
C MET A 575 -15.92 15.34 -5.21
N PRO A 576 -14.91 16.20 -5.01
CA PRO A 576 -15.07 17.66 -5.09
C PRO A 576 -15.05 18.22 -6.53
N LEU A 577 -14.99 17.40 -7.58
CA LEU A 577 -14.94 17.89 -8.96
C LEU A 577 -16.32 17.96 -9.60
N ARG A 578 -16.45 18.88 -10.56
CA ARG A 578 -17.61 19.02 -11.43
C ARG A 578 -17.17 18.94 -12.88
N ARG A 579 -17.71 17.97 -13.61
CA ARG A 579 -17.60 17.87 -15.05
C ARG A 579 -18.47 18.94 -15.72
N THR A 580 -17.86 19.73 -16.59
CA THR A 580 -18.55 20.78 -17.37
C THR A 580 -17.89 20.93 -18.74
N LYS A 581 -18.34 21.91 -19.54
CA LYS A 581 -17.69 22.29 -20.80
C LYS A 581 -17.07 23.68 -20.70
N LEU A 582 -15.83 23.82 -21.15
CA LEU A 582 -15.15 25.10 -21.38
C LEU A 582 -14.83 25.19 -22.88
N ASP A 583 -15.38 26.21 -23.55
CA ASP A 583 -15.27 26.39 -25.01
C ASP A 583 -15.66 25.13 -25.81
N GLY A 584 -16.69 24.43 -25.33
CA GLY A 584 -17.20 23.19 -25.94
C GLY A 584 -16.44 21.92 -25.53
N ASN A 585 -15.28 22.02 -24.88
CA ASN A 585 -14.46 20.89 -24.45
C ASN A 585 -14.81 20.44 -23.03
N PRO A 586 -14.92 19.12 -22.77
CA PRO A 586 -15.15 18.62 -21.42
C PRO A 586 -13.96 18.96 -20.52
N VAL A 587 -14.23 19.51 -19.34
CA VAL A 587 -13.24 19.82 -18.30
C VAL A 587 -13.78 19.46 -16.93
N TYR A 588 -12.88 19.16 -16.00
CA TYR A 588 -13.17 19.08 -14.58
C TYR A 588 -12.74 20.37 -13.90
N LEU A 589 -13.65 20.94 -13.11
CA LEU A 589 -13.40 22.11 -12.27
C LEU A 589 -13.75 21.77 -10.82
N PRO A 590 -13.13 22.42 -9.83
CA PRO A 590 -13.61 22.37 -8.45
C PRO A 590 -15.10 22.71 -8.41
N ASN A 591 -15.90 21.87 -7.77
CA ASN A 591 -17.34 22.06 -7.70
C ASN A 591 -17.65 23.27 -6.80
N PRO A 592 -18.25 24.36 -7.30
CA PRO A 592 -18.54 25.53 -6.46
C PRO A 592 -19.57 25.23 -5.36
N ASP A 593 -20.41 24.20 -5.55
CA ASP A 593 -21.53 23.88 -4.64
C ASP A 593 -21.05 23.34 -3.28
N PHE A 594 -19.84 22.78 -3.23
CA PHE A 594 -19.25 22.19 -2.02
C PHE A 594 -18.01 22.92 -1.49
N ALA A 595 -17.49 23.92 -2.23
CA ALA A 595 -16.25 24.63 -1.91
C ALA A 595 -16.22 25.24 -0.48
N TYR A 596 -17.36 25.74 0.00
CA TYR A 596 -17.50 26.33 1.34
C TYR A 596 -17.95 25.36 2.43
N GLN A 597 -18.04 24.06 2.11
CA GLN A 597 -18.44 23.03 3.06
C GLN A 597 -17.25 22.39 3.77
N HIS A 598 -16.03 22.86 3.51
CA HIS A 598 -14.78 22.37 4.08
C HIS A 598 -14.57 20.85 3.88
N TRP A 599 -14.99 20.33 2.72
CA TRP A 599 -14.73 18.94 2.36
C TRP A 599 -13.24 18.69 2.26
N GLN A 600 -12.82 17.57 2.84
CA GLN A 600 -11.46 17.07 2.72
C GLN A 600 -11.35 16.27 1.42
N ALA A 601 -10.25 16.48 0.69
CA ALA A 601 -9.98 15.82 -0.57
C ALA A 601 -8.54 15.30 -0.61
N GLU A 602 -8.41 14.00 -0.78
CA GLU A 602 -7.16 13.29 -0.99
C GLU A 602 -6.83 13.35 -2.48
N VAL A 603 -5.94 14.25 -2.86
CA VAL A 603 -5.66 14.53 -4.27
C VAL A 603 -4.47 13.73 -4.74
N TRP A 604 -4.74 12.73 -5.56
CA TRP A 604 -3.77 11.73 -5.98
C TRP A 604 -3.23 11.95 -7.39
N ASN A 605 -4.01 12.52 -8.30
CA ASN A 605 -3.63 12.57 -9.69
C ASN A 605 -2.77 13.79 -9.96
N ASN A 606 -1.51 13.52 -10.23
CA ASN A 606 -0.57 14.49 -10.76
C ASN A 606 0.30 13.86 -11.86
N THR A 607 -0.23 12.83 -12.51
CA THR A 607 0.48 12.11 -13.56
C THR A 607 0.91 13.09 -14.64
N LEU A 608 2.18 13.01 -15.02
CA LEU A 608 2.85 14.03 -15.83
C LEU A 608 2.57 13.79 -17.33
N GLY A 609 1.96 14.78 -17.97
CA GLY A 609 1.53 14.76 -19.37
C GLY A 609 0.02 14.61 -19.56
N ASP A 610 -0.72 14.31 -18.50
CA ASP A 610 -2.11 13.86 -18.52
C ASP A 610 -3.11 15.01 -18.51
N GLY A 611 -2.68 16.19 -18.06
CA GLY A 611 -3.56 17.35 -17.88
C GLY A 611 -3.89 17.67 -16.43
N SER A 612 -3.73 16.72 -15.50
CA SER A 612 -4.10 16.84 -14.08
C SER A 612 -2.97 17.30 -13.16
N GLU A 613 -1.81 17.71 -13.71
CA GLU A 613 -0.63 18.05 -12.92
C GLU A 613 -0.90 19.12 -11.84
N ASP A 614 -1.84 20.03 -12.06
CA ASP A 614 -2.20 21.13 -11.16
C ASP A 614 -3.52 20.94 -10.40
N LEU A 615 -4.09 19.74 -10.40
CA LEU A 615 -5.42 19.47 -9.87
C LEU A 615 -5.51 19.76 -8.36
N ALA A 616 -4.51 19.35 -7.59
CA ALA A 616 -4.42 19.66 -6.16
C ALA A 616 -4.44 21.16 -5.89
N TYR A 617 -3.73 21.94 -6.73
CA TYR A 617 -3.67 23.38 -6.60
C TYR A 617 -4.99 24.05 -7.02
N LYS A 618 -5.66 23.55 -8.05
CA LYS A 618 -7.01 24.01 -8.44
C LYS A 618 -8.01 23.81 -7.29
N LEU A 619 -8.05 22.63 -6.69
CA LEU A 619 -8.94 22.32 -5.57
C LEU A 619 -8.63 23.19 -4.34
N ALA A 620 -7.35 23.31 -3.97
CA ALA A 620 -6.93 24.13 -2.84
C ALA A 620 -7.23 25.63 -3.06
N ASN A 621 -6.95 26.16 -4.26
CA ASN A 621 -7.32 27.52 -4.65
C ASN A 621 -8.85 27.73 -4.64
N GLY A 622 -9.62 26.66 -4.90
CA GLY A 622 -11.08 26.65 -4.87
C GLY A 622 -11.71 26.59 -3.47
N GLY A 623 -10.93 26.36 -2.40
CA GLY A 623 -11.43 26.36 -1.01
C GLY A 623 -11.51 24.99 -0.33
N TYR A 624 -11.24 23.90 -1.05
CA TYR A 624 -11.26 22.54 -0.51
C TYR A 624 -10.08 22.26 0.40
N LYS A 625 -10.27 21.42 1.43
CA LYS A 625 -9.17 21.00 2.32
C LYS A 625 -8.41 19.85 1.65
N VAL A 626 -7.27 20.17 1.06
CA VAL A 626 -6.49 19.24 0.26
C VAL A 626 -5.45 18.53 1.10
N VAL A 627 -5.47 17.20 1.03
CA VAL A 627 -4.35 16.33 1.41
C VAL A 627 -3.61 15.97 0.12
N LEU A 628 -2.30 16.22 0.08
CA LEU A 628 -1.49 15.87 -1.09
C LEU A 628 -1.13 14.38 -1.03
N SER A 629 -1.66 13.61 -1.98
CA SER A 629 -1.47 12.16 -2.11
C SER A 629 -0.89 11.76 -3.49
N PRO A 630 0.03 12.52 -4.12
CA PRO A 630 0.37 12.34 -5.53
C PRO A 630 0.90 10.94 -5.87
N VAL A 631 0.28 10.27 -6.84
CA VAL A 631 0.70 8.94 -7.34
C VAL A 631 2.15 8.95 -7.80
N THR A 632 2.64 10.07 -8.36
CA THR A 632 4.01 10.11 -8.88
C THR A 632 5.09 10.06 -7.80
N ASN A 633 4.73 10.25 -6.52
CA ASN A 633 5.68 10.35 -5.41
C ASN A 633 5.32 9.47 -4.22
N PHE A 634 4.05 9.44 -3.81
CA PHE A 634 3.62 8.97 -2.50
C PHE A 634 2.90 7.61 -2.51
N TYR A 635 2.78 6.98 -3.67
CA TYR A 635 2.24 5.62 -3.80
C TYR A 635 3.38 4.61 -3.61
N LEU A 636 3.25 3.79 -2.56
CA LEU A 636 4.25 2.82 -2.11
C LEU A 636 4.03 1.44 -2.74
N ASP A 637 2.88 1.15 -3.33
CA ASP A 637 2.63 -0.03 -4.15
C ASP A 637 3.36 0.02 -5.50
N MET A 638 3.82 1.22 -5.91
CA MET A 638 4.62 1.39 -7.12
C MET A 638 6.00 0.76 -6.98
N ALA A 639 6.50 0.16 -8.06
CA ALA A 639 7.86 -0.31 -8.17
C ALA A 639 8.85 0.84 -8.00
N HIS A 640 9.98 0.57 -7.34
CA HIS A 640 11.00 1.58 -7.07
C HIS A 640 11.59 2.17 -8.35
N TYR A 641 11.84 1.31 -9.34
CA TYR A 641 12.32 1.69 -10.66
C TYR A 641 11.95 0.62 -11.68
N LYS A 642 12.06 0.95 -12.96
CA LYS A 642 11.72 0.06 -14.06
C LYS A 642 12.77 -1.05 -14.21
N SER A 643 12.48 -2.22 -13.63
CA SER A 643 13.27 -3.45 -13.73
C SER A 643 12.36 -4.67 -13.58
N PHE A 644 12.70 -5.77 -14.25
CA PHE A 644 11.87 -6.99 -14.22
C PHE A 644 11.69 -7.57 -12.81
N ASP A 645 12.70 -7.43 -11.97
CA ASP A 645 12.72 -8.01 -10.63
C ASP A 645 12.39 -7.02 -9.51
N GLU A 646 12.03 -5.78 -9.85
CA GLU A 646 11.45 -4.84 -8.88
C GLU A 646 9.93 -5.04 -8.85
N PRO A 647 9.37 -5.39 -7.68
CA PRO A 647 7.96 -5.64 -7.50
C PRO A 647 7.14 -4.34 -7.45
N GLY A 648 5.84 -4.46 -7.69
CA GLY A 648 4.89 -3.36 -7.59
C GLY A 648 4.35 -2.92 -8.95
N TYR A 649 3.21 -2.24 -8.93
CA TYR A 649 2.66 -1.60 -10.13
C TYR A 649 3.49 -0.38 -10.55
N TYR A 650 3.12 0.24 -11.65
CA TYR A 650 3.88 1.35 -12.22
C TYR A 650 3.05 2.24 -13.14
N TRP A 651 1.72 2.17 -13.05
CA TRP A 651 0.81 2.83 -14.00
C TRP A 651 0.93 4.36 -13.95
N GLY A 652 1.13 4.93 -12.76
CA GLY A 652 1.29 6.37 -12.55
C GLY A 652 2.75 6.81 -12.53
N ALA A 653 3.64 6.02 -11.91
CA ALA A 653 5.08 6.24 -11.90
C ALA A 653 5.86 5.06 -11.32
N PHE A 654 7.17 5.07 -11.51
CA PHE A 654 8.10 4.43 -10.57
C PHE A 654 8.35 5.36 -9.38
N SER A 655 8.30 4.84 -8.16
CA SER A 655 8.36 5.65 -6.93
C SER A 655 9.43 5.13 -5.99
N ASP A 656 10.64 5.68 -6.04
CA ASP A 656 11.70 5.34 -5.10
C ASP A 656 11.72 6.28 -3.88
N ILE A 657 12.72 6.09 -3.02
CA ILE A 657 12.88 6.93 -1.83
C ILE A 657 13.28 8.38 -2.15
N ASP A 658 13.88 8.63 -3.32
CA ASP A 658 14.25 9.98 -3.78
C ASP A 658 13.00 10.78 -4.17
N LYS A 659 12.01 10.14 -4.82
CA LYS A 659 10.74 10.80 -5.13
C LYS A 659 9.95 11.23 -3.89
N GLN A 660 10.01 10.43 -2.83
CA GLN A 660 9.41 10.75 -1.54
C GLN A 660 10.14 11.94 -0.89
N PHE A 661 11.46 11.89 -0.82
CA PHE A 661 12.28 12.92 -0.17
C PHE A 661 12.28 14.24 -0.95
N SER A 662 12.39 14.21 -2.27
CA SER A 662 12.50 15.39 -3.13
C SER A 662 11.21 16.18 -3.29
N PHE A 663 10.06 15.64 -2.89
CA PHE A 663 8.76 16.28 -3.06
C PHE A 663 8.71 17.68 -2.42
N ILE A 664 8.25 18.69 -3.18
CA ILE A 664 8.05 20.06 -2.69
C ILE A 664 6.55 20.34 -2.63
N PRO A 665 5.88 20.22 -1.46
CA PRO A 665 4.42 20.30 -1.37
C PRO A 665 3.80 21.55 -2.03
N TYR A 666 4.42 22.70 -1.84
CA TYR A 666 3.90 23.99 -2.32
C TYR A 666 4.36 24.36 -3.75
N ASP A 667 5.24 23.58 -4.38
CA ASP A 667 5.66 23.74 -5.79
C ASP A 667 6.28 22.44 -6.35
N TYR A 668 5.50 21.36 -6.43
CA TYR A 668 6.04 20.05 -6.83
C TYR A 668 6.40 19.98 -8.32
N PHE A 669 6.05 21.00 -9.12
CA PHE A 669 6.50 21.06 -10.51
C PHE A 669 8.01 21.28 -10.57
N LYS A 670 8.59 21.99 -9.59
CA LYS A 670 10.03 22.31 -9.55
C LYS A 670 10.90 21.05 -9.52
N ASN A 671 10.52 20.04 -8.73
CA ASN A 671 11.27 18.79 -8.57
C ASN A 671 10.72 17.61 -9.39
N SER A 672 9.69 17.81 -10.21
CA SER A 672 9.19 16.81 -11.17
C SER A 672 10.14 16.72 -12.37
N LYS A 673 10.82 15.57 -12.54
CA LYS A 673 11.92 15.40 -13.52
C LYS A 673 11.66 14.34 -14.61
N VAL A 674 10.85 13.33 -14.32
CA VAL A 674 10.63 12.19 -15.21
C VAL A 674 9.15 11.81 -15.29
N ASP A 675 8.72 11.29 -16.44
CA ASP A 675 7.35 10.82 -16.69
C ASP A 675 7.08 9.45 -16.02
N ARG A 676 5.89 8.89 -16.28
CA ARG A 676 5.49 7.57 -15.75
C ARG A 676 6.44 6.43 -16.14
N ASN A 677 7.14 6.56 -17.27
CA ASN A 677 8.10 5.58 -17.78
C ASN A 677 9.52 5.78 -17.24
N GLY A 678 9.75 6.80 -16.41
CA GLY A 678 11.07 7.16 -15.91
C GLY A 678 11.92 7.94 -16.92
N LEU A 679 11.32 8.48 -17.98
CA LEU A 679 12.02 9.27 -19.00
C LEU A 679 11.95 10.77 -18.66
N PRO A 680 12.98 11.58 -18.97
CA PRO A 680 12.95 13.02 -18.73
C PRO A 680 11.74 13.72 -19.38
N ILE A 681 11.10 14.63 -18.65
CA ILE A 681 9.96 15.41 -19.17
C ILE A 681 10.39 16.67 -19.94
N ASP A 682 9.58 17.11 -20.89
CA ASP A 682 9.63 18.50 -21.39
C ASP A 682 8.88 19.40 -20.39
N ARG A 683 9.54 20.41 -19.82
CA ARG A 683 8.93 21.31 -18.83
C ARG A 683 7.78 22.15 -19.38
N LYS A 684 7.55 22.16 -20.70
CA LYS A 684 6.36 22.78 -21.32
C LYS A 684 5.05 22.20 -20.83
N ILE A 685 5.02 20.97 -20.28
CA ILE A 685 3.80 20.40 -19.67
C ILE A 685 3.25 21.27 -18.53
N PHE A 686 4.08 22.12 -17.92
CA PHE A 686 3.67 23.04 -16.85
C PHE A 686 3.16 24.40 -17.36
N VAL A 687 3.22 24.68 -18.66
CA VAL A 687 2.74 25.96 -19.21
C VAL A 687 1.21 26.01 -19.12
N GLY A 688 0.68 27.10 -18.56
CA GLY A 688 -0.76 27.29 -18.37
C GLY A 688 -1.35 26.57 -17.15
N LYS A 689 -0.54 25.79 -16.41
CA LYS A 689 -0.94 25.14 -15.17
C LYS A 689 -1.05 26.13 -14.03
N GLN A 690 -2.08 25.99 -13.20
CA GLN A 690 -2.29 26.83 -12.04
C GLN A 690 -1.21 26.59 -10.98
N ARG A 691 -0.73 27.68 -10.39
CA ARG A 691 0.13 27.65 -9.20
C ARG A 691 -0.71 27.83 -7.95
N LEU A 692 -0.19 27.37 -6.83
CA LEU A 692 -0.83 27.54 -5.53
C LEU A 692 -0.83 29.02 -5.13
N THR A 693 -2.00 29.57 -4.85
CA THR A 693 -2.15 30.92 -4.30
C THR A 693 -1.83 30.95 -2.81
N ASP A 694 -1.62 32.11 -2.21
CA ASP A 694 -1.43 32.20 -0.75
C ASP A 694 -2.67 31.73 0.01
N TYR A 695 -3.88 31.97 -0.51
CA TYR A 695 -5.12 31.37 0.01
C TYR A 695 -5.09 29.83 -0.12
N GLY A 696 -4.75 29.32 -1.30
CA GLY A 696 -4.67 27.88 -1.55
C GLY A 696 -3.67 27.16 -0.63
N LYS A 697 -2.55 27.79 -0.27
CA LYS A 697 -1.60 27.23 0.72
C LYS A 697 -2.26 26.94 2.07
N THR A 698 -3.17 27.80 2.53
CA THR A 698 -3.92 27.59 3.80
C THR A 698 -4.93 26.45 3.73
N ASN A 699 -5.18 25.94 2.53
CA ASN A 699 -6.08 24.83 2.26
C ASN A 699 -5.35 23.50 2.05
N ILE A 700 -4.02 23.50 1.94
CA ILE A 700 -3.21 22.28 2.04
C ILE A 700 -3.08 21.91 3.52
N ILE A 701 -3.83 20.91 3.97
CA ILE A 701 -3.85 20.51 5.38
C ILE A 701 -2.73 19.53 5.75
N GLY A 702 -2.18 18.83 4.75
CA GLY A 702 -1.03 17.95 4.93
C GLY A 702 -0.79 16.98 3.79
N LEU A 703 -0.10 15.88 4.10
CA LEU A 703 0.40 14.89 3.13
C LEU A 703 -0.12 13.49 3.47
N GLN A 704 -0.25 12.64 2.46
CA GLN A 704 -0.56 11.23 2.62
C GLN A 704 0.31 10.36 1.72
N SER A 705 0.83 9.27 2.28
CA SER A 705 1.44 8.16 1.55
C SER A 705 0.46 7.00 1.51
N ALA A 706 0.34 6.32 0.37
CA ALA A 706 -0.63 5.24 0.17
C ALA A 706 0.07 3.94 -0.20
N LEU A 707 -0.39 2.83 0.36
CA LEU A 707 0.01 1.49 -0.02
C LEU A 707 -1.23 0.69 -0.42
N TRP A 708 -1.47 0.61 -1.72
CA TRP A 708 -2.51 -0.21 -2.32
C TRP A 708 -2.17 -1.71 -2.28
N GLY A 709 -3.19 -2.55 -2.24
CA GLY A 709 -3.10 -3.93 -1.76
C GLY A 709 -3.04 -5.00 -2.84
N GLU A 710 -3.17 -4.69 -4.13
CA GLU A 710 -3.30 -5.67 -5.24
C GLU A 710 -2.15 -6.67 -5.25
N THR A 711 -0.93 -6.18 -5.06
CA THR A 711 0.31 -7.00 -5.11
C THR A 711 0.87 -7.33 -3.72
N ILE A 712 0.22 -6.87 -2.65
CA ILE A 712 0.69 -6.99 -1.26
C ILE A 712 0.10 -8.23 -0.59
N LYS A 713 0.74 -9.37 -0.80
CA LYS A 713 0.17 -10.70 -0.47
C LYS A 713 0.84 -11.40 0.70
N SER A 714 1.78 -10.72 1.35
CA SER A 714 2.46 -11.23 2.54
C SER A 714 2.97 -10.06 3.38
N ASN A 715 3.27 -10.34 4.65
CA ASN A 715 3.87 -9.35 5.54
C ASN A 715 5.27 -8.91 5.03
N GLU A 716 6.05 -9.83 4.46
CA GLU A 716 7.35 -9.51 3.89
C GLU A 716 7.21 -8.54 2.72
N ARG A 717 6.22 -8.73 1.85
CA ARG A 717 5.93 -7.82 0.75
C ARG A 717 5.46 -6.45 1.26
N LEU A 718 4.57 -6.44 2.25
CA LEU A 718 4.08 -5.23 2.90
C LEU A 718 5.24 -4.39 3.43
N GLU A 719 6.11 -4.98 4.24
CA GLU A 719 7.25 -4.31 4.85
C GLU A 719 8.31 -3.89 3.82
N TYR A 720 8.52 -4.70 2.77
CA TYR A 720 9.42 -4.37 1.66
C TYR A 720 8.96 -3.12 0.90
N MET A 721 7.67 -3.03 0.59
CA MET A 721 7.11 -1.88 -0.14
C MET A 721 7.02 -0.64 0.75
N LEU A 722 6.73 -0.83 2.05
CA LEU A 722 6.63 0.26 3.02
C LEU A 722 7.99 0.91 3.33
N LEU A 723 9.00 0.11 3.68
CA LEU A 723 10.25 0.59 4.28
C LEU A 723 11.44 0.37 3.34
N PRO A 724 12.38 1.35 3.22
CA PRO A 724 12.48 2.56 4.02
C PRO A 724 11.77 3.81 3.43
N ARG A 725 10.96 3.68 2.37
CA ARG A 725 10.33 4.84 1.69
C ARG A 725 9.43 5.67 2.61
N LEU A 726 8.69 5.02 3.52
CA LEU A 726 7.88 5.73 4.52
C LEU A 726 8.70 6.70 5.38
N LEU A 727 10.00 6.46 5.56
CA LEU A 727 10.87 7.36 6.32
C LEU A 727 11.10 8.67 5.56
N ALA A 728 11.31 8.62 4.23
CA ALA A 728 11.43 9.83 3.43
C ALA A 728 10.12 10.64 3.41
N PHE A 729 8.98 9.95 3.40
CA PHE A 729 7.68 10.59 3.57
C PHE A 729 7.55 11.27 4.94
N ALA A 730 7.88 10.57 6.02
CA ALA A 730 7.85 11.11 7.38
C ALA A 730 8.76 12.34 7.54
N GLU A 731 9.96 12.31 6.95
CA GLU A 731 10.87 13.46 6.87
C GLU A 731 10.20 14.65 6.19
N ARG A 732 9.59 14.43 5.01
CA ARG A 732 8.94 15.51 4.25
C ARG A 732 7.69 16.07 4.94
N ALA A 733 6.97 15.22 5.69
CA ALA A 733 5.76 15.58 6.41
C ALA A 733 6.04 16.28 7.75
N TRP A 734 7.17 15.99 8.40
CA TRP A 734 7.54 16.55 9.70
C TRP A 734 8.50 17.75 9.60
N ALA A 735 9.63 17.58 8.90
CA ALA A 735 10.73 18.54 8.95
C ALA A 735 10.36 19.90 8.34
N SER A 736 11.05 20.95 8.81
CA SER A 736 10.94 22.29 8.25
C SER A 736 11.19 22.31 6.73
N ASP A 737 10.62 23.31 6.05
CA ASP A 737 10.82 23.45 4.60
C ASP A 737 12.31 23.63 4.29
N PRO A 738 12.94 22.72 3.54
CA PRO A 738 14.38 22.74 3.39
C PRO A 738 14.80 23.88 2.44
N ASP A 739 15.99 24.43 2.66
CA ASP A 739 16.50 25.56 1.89
C ASP A 739 16.48 25.33 0.36
N TRP A 740 16.72 24.09 -0.08
CA TRP A 740 16.69 23.75 -1.51
C TRP A 740 15.29 23.86 -2.12
N ALA A 741 14.22 23.67 -1.33
CA ALA A 741 12.85 23.76 -1.84
C ALA A 741 12.51 25.21 -2.23
N THR A 742 12.98 26.19 -1.45
CA THR A 742 12.68 27.62 -1.64
C THR A 742 13.73 28.39 -2.44
N GLU A 743 14.94 27.84 -2.60
CA GLU A 743 16.02 28.45 -3.40
C GLU A 743 15.63 28.59 -4.88
N LYS A 744 15.78 29.79 -5.45
CA LYS A 744 15.35 30.12 -6.82
C LYS A 744 16.42 29.79 -7.85
N ASN A 745 17.69 29.83 -7.48
CA ASN A 745 18.77 29.43 -8.37
C ASN A 745 18.85 27.90 -8.44
N GLU A 746 18.60 27.34 -9.62
CA GLU A 746 18.52 25.88 -9.82
C GLU A 746 19.81 25.15 -9.44
N ALA A 747 20.98 25.64 -9.87
CA ALA A 747 22.26 25.00 -9.54
C ALA A 747 22.56 25.01 -8.03
N LYS A 748 22.21 26.10 -7.33
CA LYS A 748 22.35 26.19 -5.87
C LYS A 748 21.32 25.30 -5.17
N SER A 749 20.08 25.26 -5.66
CA SER A 749 19.02 24.35 -5.19
C SER A 749 19.48 22.89 -5.30
N ASP A 750 20.03 22.48 -6.44
CA ASP A 750 20.54 21.12 -6.65
C ASP A 750 21.71 20.79 -5.72
N SER A 751 22.61 21.76 -5.50
CA SER A 751 23.74 21.58 -4.56
C SER A 751 23.27 21.39 -3.12
N LEU A 752 22.31 22.21 -2.68
CA LEU A 752 21.69 22.11 -1.35
C LEU A 752 20.90 20.80 -1.20
N TYR A 753 20.18 20.39 -2.25
CA TYR A 753 19.47 19.12 -2.31
C TYR A 753 20.43 17.96 -2.12
N GLN A 754 21.52 17.92 -2.88
CA GLN A 754 22.50 16.83 -2.79
C GLN A 754 23.10 16.71 -1.38
N ILE A 755 23.40 17.84 -0.73
CA ILE A 755 23.89 17.84 0.66
C ILE A 755 22.85 17.23 1.62
N ALA A 756 21.58 17.65 1.50
CA ALA A 756 20.50 17.13 2.33
C ALA A 756 20.23 15.64 2.07
N TRP A 757 20.23 15.24 0.79
CA TRP A 757 20.00 13.88 0.34
C TRP A 757 21.07 12.91 0.87
N VAL A 758 22.35 13.26 0.74
CA VAL A 758 23.45 12.42 1.25
C VAL A 758 23.38 12.28 2.77
N LYS A 759 23.08 13.35 3.50
CA LYS A 759 22.88 13.29 4.96
C LYS A 759 21.72 12.37 5.33
N PHE A 760 20.58 12.52 4.66
CA PHE A 760 19.41 11.68 4.86
C PHE A 760 19.73 10.20 4.63
N LEU A 761 20.34 9.84 3.49
CA LEU A 761 20.71 8.46 3.18
C LEU A 761 21.69 7.84 4.20
N ASN A 762 22.63 8.62 4.73
CA ASN A 762 23.52 8.18 5.79
C ASN A 762 22.77 7.94 7.11
N VAL A 763 21.82 8.82 7.49
CA VAL A 763 20.98 8.61 8.68
C VAL A 763 20.15 7.34 8.52
N ILE A 764 19.51 7.14 7.37
CA ILE A 764 18.72 5.93 7.10
C ILE A 764 19.60 4.68 7.15
N GLY A 765 20.73 4.67 6.43
CA GLY A 765 21.58 3.50 6.30
C GLY A 765 22.34 3.11 7.57
N LYS A 766 22.78 4.10 8.37
CA LYS A 766 23.58 3.86 9.58
C LYS A 766 22.78 3.79 10.86
N ARG A 767 21.59 4.43 10.91
CA ARG A 767 20.78 4.51 12.13
C ARG A 767 19.43 3.80 11.98
N GLU A 768 18.62 4.24 11.03
CA GLU A 768 17.22 3.79 10.99
C GLU A 768 17.04 2.35 10.49
N MET A 769 17.74 1.93 9.43
CA MET A 769 17.69 0.54 8.95
C MET A 769 18.25 -0.46 9.98
N PRO A 770 19.40 -0.21 10.65
CA PRO A 770 19.83 -1.03 11.77
C PRO A 770 18.84 -1.09 12.94
N ARG A 771 18.09 -0.01 13.22
CA ARG A 771 17.04 -0.01 14.26
C ARG A 771 15.85 -0.86 13.85
N LEU A 772 15.37 -0.69 12.61
CA LEU A 772 14.27 -1.48 12.03
C LEU A 772 14.57 -2.98 11.98
N ASN A 773 15.83 -3.38 12.09
CA ASN A 773 16.24 -4.78 12.18
C ASN A 773 15.93 -5.45 13.53
N TYR A 774 15.53 -4.66 14.53
CA TYR A 774 15.24 -5.12 15.89
C TYR A 774 13.93 -4.60 16.45
N LEU A 775 13.46 -3.42 16.00
CA LEU A 775 12.15 -2.87 16.37
C LEU A 775 11.05 -3.91 16.09
N ASP A 776 10.26 -4.22 17.11
CA ASP A 776 9.14 -5.18 17.06
C ASP A 776 9.46 -6.52 16.40
N GLY A 777 10.66 -7.06 16.69
CA GLY A 777 11.14 -8.32 16.13
C GLY A 777 11.87 -8.20 14.79
N GLY A 778 11.84 -7.02 14.18
CA GLY A 778 12.52 -6.68 12.94
C GLY A 778 11.60 -6.62 11.72
N PHE A 779 11.93 -5.75 10.77
CA PHE A 779 11.17 -5.51 9.54
C PHE A 779 11.90 -6.00 8.30
N ASN A 780 11.18 -6.56 7.33
CA ASN A 780 11.67 -7.00 6.02
C ASN A 780 11.77 -5.84 5.02
N PHE A 781 12.29 -4.68 5.46
CA PHE A 781 12.47 -3.49 4.61
C PHE A 781 13.28 -3.80 3.34
N ARG A 782 13.06 -3.06 2.25
CA ARG A 782 13.84 -3.24 1.02
C ARG A 782 15.32 -2.90 1.23
N ILE A 783 16.21 -3.80 0.81
CA ILE A 783 17.65 -3.53 0.66
C ILE A 783 17.93 -3.32 -0.83
N PRO A 784 18.37 -2.12 -1.26
CA PRO A 784 18.63 -1.84 -2.67
C PRO A 784 19.80 -2.69 -3.17
N LYS A 785 19.77 -3.05 -4.44
CA LYS A 785 20.91 -3.67 -5.10
C LYS A 785 22.10 -2.70 -5.17
N PRO A 786 23.34 -3.20 -5.15
CA PRO A 786 24.51 -2.40 -5.51
C PRO A 786 24.42 -1.85 -6.95
N GLY A 787 24.88 -0.61 -7.14
CA GLY A 787 25.20 -0.13 -8.49
C GLY A 787 26.53 -0.72 -8.93
N VAL A 788 26.67 -1.10 -10.19
CA VAL A 788 27.91 -1.67 -10.74
C VAL A 788 28.22 -1.11 -12.12
N VAL A 789 29.47 -0.68 -12.35
CA VAL A 789 29.97 -0.25 -13.66
C VAL A 789 31.27 -0.97 -14.01
N LEU A 790 31.49 -1.25 -15.29
CA LEU A 790 32.75 -1.79 -15.82
C LEU A 790 33.60 -0.63 -16.37
N GLN A 791 34.79 -0.43 -15.81
CA GLN A 791 35.75 0.58 -16.27
C GLN A 791 37.14 -0.05 -16.33
N ASP A 792 37.83 0.10 -17.45
CA ASP A 792 39.19 -0.42 -17.67
C ASP A 792 39.37 -1.91 -17.30
N GLY A 793 38.37 -2.74 -17.63
CA GLY A 793 38.37 -4.18 -17.35
C GLY A 793 38.14 -4.56 -15.88
N LYS A 794 37.75 -3.60 -15.03
CA LYS A 794 37.44 -3.81 -13.61
C LYS A 794 36.02 -3.35 -13.28
N TYR A 795 35.35 -4.11 -12.41
CA TYR A 795 34.04 -3.77 -11.89
C TYR A 795 34.15 -2.91 -10.64
N PHE A 796 33.51 -1.75 -10.68
CA PHE A 796 33.34 -0.85 -9.54
C PHE A 796 31.91 -0.96 -9.04
N ALA A 797 31.73 -1.06 -7.72
CA ALA A 797 30.43 -1.14 -7.08
C ALA A 797 30.23 -0.02 -6.04
N ASN A 798 28.99 0.43 -5.87
CA ASN A 798 28.58 1.35 -4.81
C ASN A 798 27.16 0.99 -4.30
N VAL A 799 26.69 1.68 -3.26
CA VAL A 799 25.39 1.40 -2.63
C VAL A 799 24.68 2.70 -2.26
N GLN A 800 23.35 2.67 -2.29
CA GLN A 800 22.49 3.83 -2.00
C GLN A 800 22.52 4.26 -0.53
N PHE A 801 22.64 3.30 0.41
CA PHE A 801 22.64 3.59 1.84
C PHE A 801 24.02 3.27 2.45
N PRO A 802 24.86 4.29 2.73
CA PRO A 802 26.06 4.09 3.54
C PRO A 802 25.70 3.47 4.89
N GLY A 803 26.39 2.40 5.27
CA GLY A 803 26.01 1.50 6.37
C GLY A 803 25.70 0.08 5.91
N LEU A 804 25.29 -0.11 4.64
CA LEU A 804 25.18 -1.43 4.02
C LEU A 804 26.55 -1.96 3.58
N THR A 805 26.75 -3.27 3.71
CA THR A 805 27.98 -3.95 3.28
C THR A 805 27.79 -4.58 1.91
N ILE A 806 28.60 -4.21 0.92
CA ILE A 806 28.63 -4.88 -0.38
C ILE A 806 29.52 -6.13 -0.28
N ARG A 807 29.02 -7.27 -0.77
CA ARG A 807 29.81 -8.51 -0.93
C ARG A 807 29.73 -8.99 -2.37
N TYR A 808 30.72 -9.75 -2.79
CA TYR A 808 30.85 -10.21 -4.17
C TYR A 808 31.37 -11.64 -4.30
N THR A 809 31.19 -12.21 -5.48
CA THR A 809 31.75 -13.50 -5.91
C THR A 809 32.25 -13.37 -7.34
N THR A 810 33.26 -14.17 -7.72
CA THR A 810 33.87 -14.19 -9.07
C THR A 810 33.71 -15.54 -9.77
N ASN A 811 32.95 -16.46 -9.18
CA ASN A 811 32.74 -17.83 -9.62
C ASN A 811 31.27 -18.09 -10.02
N GLY A 812 30.51 -17.05 -10.32
CA GLY A 812 29.09 -17.12 -10.68
C GLY A 812 28.12 -17.47 -9.55
N LYS A 813 28.57 -17.85 -8.35
CA LYS A 813 27.70 -18.11 -7.19
C LYS A 813 27.05 -16.82 -6.70
N GLN A 814 25.86 -16.88 -6.13
CA GLN A 814 25.26 -15.71 -5.49
C GLN A 814 26.07 -15.35 -4.22
N PRO A 815 26.41 -14.07 -3.99
CA PRO A 815 27.03 -13.66 -2.74
C PRO A 815 26.10 -13.91 -1.55
N ASP A 816 26.67 -14.40 -0.45
CA ASP A 816 26.04 -14.60 0.85
C ASP A 816 26.75 -13.77 1.94
N ALA A 817 26.25 -13.83 3.19
CA ALA A 817 26.81 -13.07 4.30
C ALA A 817 28.26 -13.45 4.67
N LYS A 818 28.79 -14.56 4.14
CA LYS A 818 30.17 -15.04 4.36
C LYS A 818 31.10 -14.73 3.18
N SER A 819 30.54 -14.31 2.04
CA SER A 819 31.29 -13.96 0.85
C SER A 819 32.21 -12.75 1.09
N PRO A 820 33.32 -12.59 0.36
CA PRO A 820 34.24 -11.47 0.57
C PRO A 820 33.56 -10.10 0.53
N ILE A 821 33.94 -9.22 1.46
CA ILE A 821 33.50 -7.82 1.46
C ILE A 821 34.18 -7.10 0.31
N TYR A 822 33.39 -6.37 -0.49
CA TYR A 822 33.90 -5.51 -1.54
C TYR A 822 34.61 -4.30 -0.91
N LYS A 823 35.89 -4.11 -1.25
CA LYS A 823 36.73 -3.00 -0.77
C LYS A 823 37.36 -2.18 -1.88
N ASP A 824 37.53 -2.76 -3.06
CA ASP A 824 38.16 -2.17 -4.23
C ASP A 824 37.67 -2.90 -5.49
N ALA A 825 37.96 -2.34 -6.67
CA ALA A 825 37.49 -2.83 -7.96
C ALA A 825 37.89 -4.30 -8.22
N VAL A 826 36.98 -5.06 -8.83
CA VAL A 826 37.09 -6.52 -9.01
C VAL A 826 37.30 -6.86 -10.48
N THR A 827 38.26 -7.73 -10.80
CA THR A 827 38.46 -8.26 -12.16
C THR A 827 37.56 -9.47 -12.43
N ASN A 828 37.15 -9.66 -13.69
CA ASN A 828 36.40 -10.86 -14.08
C ASN A 828 37.34 -12.08 -14.13
N GLY A 829 37.03 -13.11 -13.34
CA GLY A 829 37.77 -14.38 -13.34
C GLY A 829 37.32 -15.39 -14.41
N GLY A 830 36.45 -14.98 -15.34
CA GLY A 830 35.95 -15.83 -16.44
C GLY A 830 34.64 -16.58 -16.16
N GLN A 831 34.05 -16.43 -14.96
CA GLN A 831 32.77 -17.05 -14.57
C GLN A 831 31.68 -16.02 -14.17
N GLY A 832 31.93 -14.74 -14.47
CA GLY A 832 31.04 -13.63 -14.12
C GLY A 832 31.22 -13.15 -12.68
N VAL A 833 30.99 -11.86 -12.46
CA VAL A 833 31.07 -11.23 -11.13
C VAL A 833 29.65 -10.89 -10.66
N LYS A 834 29.32 -11.25 -9.43
CA LYS A 834 28.02 -10.93 -8.83
C LYS A 834 28.22 -10.11 -7.58
N PHE A 835 27.35 -9.12 -7.37
CA PHE A 835 27.36 -8.23 -6.20
C PHE A 835 26.02 -8.29 -5.47
N ARG A 836 26.06 -8.12 -4.14
CA ARG A 836 24.86 -8.05 -3.30
C ARG A 836 25.14 -7.17 -2.08
N ALA A 837 24.19 -6.32 -1.70
CA ALA A 837 24.27 -5.49 -0.50
C ALA A 837 23.67 -6.24 0.69
N PHE A 838 24.23 -6.06 1.88
CA PHE A 838 23.80 -6.71 3.12
C PHE A 838 23.61 -5.70 4.24
N ASP A 839 22.57 -5.91 5.04
CA ASP A 839 22.38 -5.19 6.29
C ASP A 839 23.24 -5.76 7.43
N ASN A 840 23.13 -5.17 8.63
CA ASN A 840 23.88 -5.60 9.82
C ASN A 840 23.43 -6.96 10.39
N LYS A 841 22.31 -7.53 9.94
CA LYS A 841 21.86 -8.89 10.30
C LYS A 841 22.21 -9.93 9.23
N GLY A 842 22.83 -9.51 8.13
CA GLY A 842 23.24 -10.40 7.04
C GLY A 842 22.11 -10.74 6.06
N ARG A 843 20.98 -10.01 6.08
CA ARG A 843 19.96 -10.09 5.03
C ARG A 843 20.47 -9.36 3.80
N GLY A 844 20.34 -9.98 2.63
CA GLY A 844 20.90 -9.44 1.39
C GLY A 844 19.85 -8.96 0.40
N SER A 845 20.17 -7.94 -0.38
CA SER A 845 19.39 -7.41 -1.51
C SER A 845 19.14 -8.46 -2.60
N ASN A 846 18.41 -8.11 -3.66
CA ASN A 846 18.51 -8.86 -4.92
C ASN A 846 19.95 -8.82 -5.46
N VAL A 847 20.31 -9.80 -6.29
CA VAL A 847 21.66 -9.92 -6.86
C VAL A 847 21.81 -8.97 -8.04
N THR A 848 22.97 -8.30 -8.10
CA THR A 848 23.42 -7.57 -9.27
C THR A 848 24.35 -8.44 -10.07
N GLU A 849 23.92 -8.83 -11.27
CA GLU A 849 24.73 -9.60 -12.20
C GLU A 849 25.39 -8.64 -13.18
N THR A 850 26.70 -8.78 -13.38
CA THR A 850 27.41 -8.07 -14.45
C THR A 850 27.08 -8.74 -15.78
N ALA A 851 26.90 -7.98 -16.85
CA ALA A 851 26.81 -8.56 -18.19
C ALA A 851 28.06 -9.43 -18.45
N ASN A 852 27.85 -10.71 -18.80
CA ASN A 852 28.92 -11.52 -19.35
C ASN A 852 29.26 -10.92 -20.73
N GLN A 853 30.43 -10.30 -20.86
CA GLN A 853 31.01 -10.03 -22.17
C GLN A 853 31.54 -11.32 -22.78
#